data_AF-W2VXM2-F1
#
_entry.id   AF-W2VXM2-F1
#
_cell.length_a   1.000
_cell.length_b   1.000
_cell.length_c   1.000
_cell.angle_alpha   90.00
_cell.angle_beta   90.00
_cell.angle_gamma   90.00
#
_symmetry.space_group_name_H-M   'P 1'
#
loop_
_entity.id
_entity.type
_entity.pdbx_description
1 polymer ?
#
loop_
_entity_poly.entity_id
_entity_poly.type
_entity_poly.pdbx_seq_one_letter_code
_entity_poly.pdbx_strand_id
1 'polypeptide(L)'
;MDERITDTQPLKEANNDKIRSLRAAIDAKLHEQGIYEQIRDLVNSKIKVTSTDDDKQPNSEKDPVDEDASRSREDQLIHDVLESEVVQQLLATVRSMELTPPEKSTNHEDTNDDIVELENEREVFLYLRLSGGKAFVDQLVELEQDNKSADQEDVGLDEKRCPVGSVLTFFRVNVSFQRQRQASRDIRCCVDPPFDEHFRFRVEKKRTRTARTRGGASYAVDVLSPWEALCLVEEPVQLTLVKVTKKLLSRDSNGSAQWRELSCELLAVHRLDWRRVLCSTLQLVHFPIQLTGRMKEPVGSLDIRADLLNCKRTTSIAHEARTFLNKESIQRNASNHSFYKYAKQWWDEYRSETRQDKRQSSKHSNGEDEYSQLLAQIGSRQRLVKMFAEDEEGRYRMICKFVTPLRALMAVRSPSEAARFVGLLPYESNSLVGGGNDETWRSIATVLSVRKGDAQDHAILLASLLLGCGLDAYVCIGTISATEIGHVWVLTRGSSSTDVLLWEAVTGEKFAVNDPQAPRRRGYCAIDCVFNHRRFFANLQPRTWKLAESSFDFDDETCWKRMDENLIADLPFGQPSTALLPPDVTSACTLEQEWTAILKRAISSRRRAEGLVTRWSEELSFYLLPALNSYELERLYGVTQVDNNFFQQSVTNFVQEGHTFQGVPSMFTVESPDEALTVMTSNPLVTDILTLHARSAQFALAVRCFPYAEHTVATWVMLAVSYPSTN
;
A
#
# COMPACT_ATOMS: atom_id res chain seq x y z
N MET A 1 -17.03 67.14 48.62
CA MET A 1 -16.03 66.54 47.73
C MET A 1 -15.71 65.14 48.20
N ASP A 2 -16.30 64.07 47.70
CA ASP A 2 -17.55 63.84 46.98
C ASP A 2 -17.73 62.32 46.95
N GLU A 3 -18.99 61.91 46.84
CA GLU A 3 -19.47 60.54 46.74
C GLU A 3 -18.80 59.76 45.59
N ARG A 4 -18.58 58.45 45.81
CA ARG A 4 -18.49 57.47 44.72
C ARG A 4 -19.35 56.25 45.06
N ILE A 5 -20.51 56.19 44.42
CA ILE A 5 -21.43 55.05 44.38
C ILE A 5 -21.42 54.46 42.96
N THR A 6 -21.32 53.12 42.94
CA THR A 6 -21.66 52.07 41.96
C THR A 6 -22.18 52.41 40.56
N ASP A 7 -21.60 51.79 39.52
CA ASP A 7 -22.27 51.65 38.21
C ASP A 7 -21.75 50.43 37.36
N THR A 8 -21.75 49.22 37.93
CA THR A 8 -21.36 47.98 37.20
C THR A 8 -22.40 46.86 37.24
N GLN A 9 -23.58 47.08 37.84
CA GLN A 9 -24.69 46.12 37.86
C GLN A 9 -25.61 46.11 36.59
N PRO A 10 -25.91 47.23 35.90
CA PRO A 10 -26.98 47.21 34.88
C PRO A 10 -26.63 46.48 33.58
N LEU A 11 -25.34 46.29 33.26
CA LEU A 11 -24.89 45.62 32.03
C LEU A 11 -24.93 44.09 32.11
N LYS A 12 -24.80 43.49 33.30
CA LYS A 12 -24.89 42.03 33.48
C LYS A 12 -26.34 41.54 33.52
N GLU A 13 -27.24 42.31 34.10
CA GLU A 13 -28.68 41.99 34.13
C GLU A 13 -29.29 42.09 32.73
N ALA A 14 -28.99 43.15 31.97
CA ALA A 14 -29.49 43.31 30.60
C ALA A 14 -29.02 42.20 29.62
N ASN A 15 -27.84 41.62 29.85
CA ASN A 15 -27.33 40.51 29.02
C ASN A 15 -27.94 39.17 29.43
N ASN A 16 -28.18 38.96 30.73
CA ASN A 16 -28.88 37.77 31.23
C ASN A 16 -30.36 37.75 30.83
N ASP A 17 -31.02 38.91 30.80
CA ASP A 17 -32.42 39.00 30.36
C ASP A 17 -32.55 38.79 28.85
N LYS A 18 -31.59 39.25 28.05
CA LYS A 18 -31.51 38.90 26.61
C LYS A 18 -31.30 37.41 26.41
N ILE A 19 -30.42 36.76 27.17
CA ILE A 19 -30.19 35.31 27.08
C ILE A 19 -31.44 34.54 27.51
N ARG A 20 -32.15 34.98 28.56
CA ARG A 20 -33.43 34.38 28.97
C ARG A 20 -34.52 34.56 27.92
N SER A 21 -34.62 35.74 27.33
CA SER A 21 -35.57 36.01 26.25
C SER A 21 -35.27 35.17 25.01
N LEU A 22 -33.99 34.96 24.67
CA LEU A 22 -33.59 34.10 23.56
C LEU A 22 -33.92 32.63 23.83
N ARG A 23 -33.63 32.15 25.05
CA ARG A 23 -34.00 30.79 25.48
C ARG A 23 -35.51 30.56 25.43
N ALA A 24 -36.29 31.52 25.92
CA ALA A 24 -37.75 31.44 25.88
C ALA A 24 -38.31 31.45 24.44
N ALA A 25 -37.70 32.24 23.54
CA ALA A 25 -38.09 32.26 22.13
C ALA A 25 -37.73 30.96 21.39
N ILE A 26 -36.55 30.38 21.69
CA ILE A 26 -36.13 29.07 21.16
C ILE A 26 -37.08 27.97 21.66
N ASP A 27 -37.34 27.91 22.97
CA ASP A 27 -38.24 26.91 23.56
C ASP A 27 -39.66 27.03 22.99
N ALA A 28 -40.19 28.25 22.83
CA ALA A 28 -41.50 28.48 22.24
C ALA A 28 -41.56 27.99 20.78
N LYS A 29 -40.50 28.20 19.99
CA LYS A 29 -40.47 27.78 18.57
C LYS A 29 -40.26 26.27 18.42
N LEU A 30 -39.48 25.66 19.29
CA LEU A 30 -39.34 24.20 19.37
C LEU A 30 -40.67 23.52 19.77
N HIS A 31 -41.49 24.18 20.60
CA HIS A 31 -42.85 23.73 20.93
C HIS A 31 -43.82 23.90 19.76
N GLU A 32 -43.80 25.06 19.07
CA GLU A 32 -44.67 25.35 17.93
C GLU A 32 -44.44 24.38 16.75
N GLN A 33 -43.20 23.92 16.55
CA GLN A 33 -42.87 22.92 15.52
C GLN A 33 -43.04 21.46 15.97
N GLY A 34 -43.56 21.21 17.18
CA GLY A 34 -43.85 19.86 17.68
C GLY A 34 -42.61 19.01 17.94
N ILE A 35 -41.42 19.62 18.01
CA ILE A 35 -40.13 18.90 18.08
C ILE A 35 -40.00 18.15 19.42
N TYR A 36 -40.51 18.72 20.51
CA TYR A 36 -40.53 18.05 21.81
C TYR A 36 -41.43 16.81 21.84
N GLU A 37 -42.53 16.80 21.08
CA GLU A 37 -43.40 15.61 20.98
C GLU A 37 -42.73 14.51 20.15
N GLN A 38 -42.06 14.87 19.05
CA GLN A 38 -41.30 13.92 18.24
C GLN A 38 -40.16 13.25 19.03
N ILE A 39 -39.42 14.02 19.84
CA ILE A 39 -38.36 13.47 20.71
C ILE A 39 -38.98 12.58 21.79
N ARG A 40 -40.11 12.97 22.40
CA ARG A 40 -40.81 12.18 23.41
C ARG A 40 -41.32 10.85 22.85
N ASP A 41 -41.89 10.85 21.65
CA ASP A 41 -42.36 9.64 20.97
C ASP A 41 -41.20 8.72 20.58
N LEU A 42 -40.08 9.28 20.12
CA LEU A 42 -38.87 8.54 19.81
C LEU A 42 -38.29 7.85 21.06
N VAL A 43 -38.19 8.58 22.19
CA VAL A 43 -37.75 8.05 23.48
C VAL A 43 -38.69 6.94 23.95
N ASN A 44 -40.00 7.16 23.90
CA ASN A 44 -41.00 6.14 24.26
C ASN A 44 -40.95 4.90 23.36
N SER A 45 -40.62 5.05 22.07
CA SER A 45 -40.44 3.92 21.15
C SER A 45 -39.21 3.08 21.50
N LYS A 46 -38.09 3.73 21.85
CA LYS A 46 -36.82 3.07 22.22
C LYS A 46 -36.90 2.40 23.59
N ILE A 47 -37.65 2.97 24.54
CA ILE A 47 -37.95 2.36 25.85
C ILE A 47 -38.86 1.12 25.68
N LYS A 48 -39.85 1.16 24.78
CA LYS A 48 -40.70 -0.01 24.51
C LYS A 48 -39.94 -1.20 23.92
N VAL A 49 -39.05 -0.94 22.96
CA VAL A 49 -38.22 -1.99 22.33
C VAL A 49 -37.28 -2.65 23.33
N THR A 50 -36.75 -1.89 24.30
CA THR A 50 -35.89 -2.44 25.37
C THR A 50 -36.66 -3.19 26.44
N SER A 51 -37.96 -2.93 26.63
CA SER A 51 -38.81 -3.68 27.58
C SER A 51 -39.38 -4.99 27.03
N THR A 52 -39.46 -5.17 25.71
CA THR A 52 -40.06 -6.37 25.09
C THR A 52 -39.16 -7.61 25.10
N ASP A 53 -37.87 -7.47 25.38
CA ASP A 53 -36.93 -8.61 25.45
C ASP A 53 -36.92 -9.30 26.84
N ASP A 54 -37.49 -8.70 27.88
CA ASP A 54 -37.46 -9.21 29.27
C ASP A 54 -38.71 -10.03 29.68
N ASP A 55 -39.77 -10.09 28.87
CA ASP A 55 -41.06 -10.72 29.26
C ASP A 55 -41.14 -12.26 29.01
N LYS A 56 -39.99 -12.95 28.90
CA LYS A 56 -39.92 -14.41 28.76
C LYS A 56 -39.07 -15.10 29.84
N GLN A 57 -39.31 -14.86 31.12
CA GLN A 57 -39.08 -15.89 32.16
C GLN A 57 -39.72 -15.52 33.52
N PRO A 58 -40.49 -16.42 34.15
CA PRO A 58 -40.95 -16.21 35.52
C PRO A 58 -39.96 -16.76 36.55
N ASN A 59 -39.90 -16.07 37.69
CA ASN A 59 -39.31 -16.43 38.99
C ASN A 59 -37.79 -16.30 39.16
N SER A 60 -37.37 -15.28 39.91
CA SER A 60 -36.61 -15.44 41.16
C SER A 60 -36.48 -14.09 41.88
N GLU A 61 -36.02 -14.14 43.12
CA GLU A 61 -36.32 -13.22 44.21
C GLU A 61 -35.62 -11.85 44.14
N LYS A 62 -36.16 -10.92 44.93
CA LYS A 62 -35.73 -9.52 45.06
C LYS A 62 -34.30 -9.41 45.61
N ASP A 63 -33.38 -8.93 44.76
CA ASP A 63 -32.08 -8.38 45.15
C ASP A 63 -32.01 -6.86 44.89
N PRO A 64 -31.16 -6.11 45.61
CA PRO A 64 -31.24 -4.65 45.67
C PRO A 64 -30.75 -4.01 44.37
N VAL A 65 -31.48 -2.99 43.92
CA VAL A 65 -31.25 -2.24 42.68
C VAL A 65 -29.86 -1.57 42.71
N ASP A 66 -28.98 -1.97 41.80
CA ASP A 66 -27.65 -1.41 41.61
C ASP A 66 -27.76 -0.08 40.83
N GLU A 67 -27.59 1.06 41.53
CA GLU A 67 -27.79 2.40 40.94
C GLU A 67 -26.85 2.67 39.75
N ASP A 68 -25.65 2.07 39.72
CA ASP A 68 -24.68 2.28 38.63
C ASP A 68 -25.07 1.57 37.32
N ALA A 69 -25.74 0.41 37.39
CA ALA A 69 -26.25 -0.29 36.21
C ALA A 69 -27.42 0.48 35.55
N SER A 70 -28.23 1.16 36.36
CA SER A 70 -29.34 1.99 35.86
C SER A 70 -28.82 3.25 35.14
N ARG A 71 -27.77 3.89 35.67
CA ARG A 71 -27.12 5.06 35.04
C ARG A 71 -26.44 4.73 33.71
N SER A 72 -25.71 3.60 33.63
CA SER A 72 -25.10 3.16 32.37
C SER A 72 -26.14 2.88 31.29
N ARG A 73 -27.34 2.42 31.66
CA ARG A 73 -28.42 2.13 30.72
C ARG A 73 -29.14 3.39 30.25
N GLU A 74 -29.28 4.39 31.13
CA GLU A 74 -29.75 5.72 30.77
C GLU A 74 -28.78 6.44 29.82
N ASP A 75 -27.48 6.37 30.07
CA ASP A 75 -26.45 6.97 29.21
C ASP A 75 -26.42 6.32 27.81
N GLN A 76 -26.59 5.00 27.72
CA GLN A 76 -26.70 4.29 26.45
C GLN A 76 -27.97 4.70 25.68
N LEU A 77 -29.10 4.86 26.37
CA LEU A 77 -30.36 5.31 25.77
C LEU A 77 -30.27 6.76 25.27
N ILE A 78 -29.60 7.63 26.02
CA ILE A 78 -29.32 9.02 25.62
C ILE A 78 -28.43 9.04 24.38
N HIS A 79 -27.37 8.23 24.35
CA HIS A 79 -26.49 8.11 23.19
C HIS A 79 -27.24 7.64 21.94
N ASP A 80 -28.02 6.57 22.05
CA ASP A 80 -28.85 6.03 20.97
C ASP A 80 -29.88 7.03 20.42
N VAL A 81 -30.48 7.83 21.29
CA VAL A 81 -31.44 8.86 20.91
C VAL A 81 -30.73 10.01 20.20
N LEU A 82 -29.56 10.42 20.68
CA LEU A 82 -28.75 11.45 20.03
C LEU A 82 -28.22 11.02 18.67
N GLU A 83 -27.91 9.74 18.47
CA GLU A 83 -27.47 9.19 17.18
C GLU A 83 -28.61 8.87 16.20
N SER A 84 -29.86 8.95 16.64
CA SER A 84 -31.03 8.71 15.79
C SER A 84 -31.08 9.69 14.61
N GLU A 85 -31.40 9.17 13.43
CA GLU A 85 -31.56 9.97 12.21
C GLU A 85 -32.50 11.16 12.41
N VAL A 86 -33.59 10.97 13.17
CA VAL A 86 -34.57 12.03 13.46
C VAL A 86 -33.93 13.17 14.26
N VAL A 87 -33.11 12.85 15.26
CA VAL A 87 -32.45 13.84 16.13
C VAL A 87 -31.29 14.53 15.40
N GLN A 88 -30.53 13.79 14.59
CA GLN A 88 -29.48 14.38 13.75
C GLN A 88 -30.05 15.32 12.68
N GLN A 89 -31.20 14.97 12.10
CA GLN A 89 -31.91 15.82 11.15
C GLN A 89 -32.44 17.08 11.84
N LEU A 90 -33.05 16.96 13.03
CA LEU A 90 -33.50 18.09 13.85
C LEU A 90 -32.35 19.02 14.27
N LEU A 91 -31.20 18.46 14.69
CA LEU A 91 -30.00 19.23 15.02
C LEU A 91 -29.45 19.99 13.81
N ALA A 92 -29.53 19.39 12.61
CA ALA A 92 -29.17 20.07 11.37
C ALA A 92 -30.14 21.20 11.01
N THR A 93 -31.46 21.01 11.22
CA THR A 93 -32.48 22.06 11.00
C THR A 93 -32.34 23.22 11.99
N VAL A 94 -32.02 22.94 13.25
CA VAL A 94 -31.79 23.97 14.27
C VAL A 94 -30.47 24.71 14.01
N ARG A 95 -29.43 24.03 13.52
CA ARG A 95 -28.16 24.68 13.13
C ARG A 95 -28.25 25.51 11.86
N SER A 96 -29.18 25.19 10.96
CA SER A 96 -29.44 26.00 9.75
C SER A 96 -30.36 27.20 10.00
N MET A 97 -30.98 27.30 11.18
CA MET A 97 -31.70 28.47 11.65
C MET A 97 -30.73 29.52 12.22
N GLU A 98 -29.93 30.16 11.37
CA GLU A 98 -29.27 31.42 11.74
C GLU A 98 -30.26 32.60 11.61
N LEU A 99 -30.36 33.39 12.68
CA LEU A 99 -31.17 34.61 12.78
C LEU A 99 -30.77 35.64 11.72
N THR A 100 -31.72 36.11 10.93
CA THR A 100 -31.53 37.23 10.00
C THR A 100 -31.21 38.53 10.76
N PRO A 101 -30.11 39.24 10.44
CA PRO A 101 -29.90 40.60 10.93
C PRO A 101 -30.77 41.59 10.12
N PRO A 102 -31.09 42.78 10.68
CA PRO A 102 -32.05 43.68 10.05
C PRO A 102 -31.50 44.30 8.77
N GLU A 103 -32.42 44.48 7.83
CA GLU A 103 -32.26 44.96 6.46
C GLU A 103 -31.37 46.21 6.33
N LYS A 104 -30.47 46.18 5.35
CA LYS A 104 -30.03 47.38 4.62
C LYS A 104 -30.36 47.20 3.16
N SER A 105 -31.21 48.08 2.68
CA SER A 105 -31.53 48.30 1.28
C SER A 105 -30.30 48.77 0.48
N THR A 106 -30.11 48.23 -0.72
CA THR A 106 -30.12 48.91 -2.04
C THR A 106 -29.25 48.17 -3.07
N ASN A 107 -29.89 47.76 -4.18
CA ASN A 107 -29.43 47.61 -5.57
C ASN A 107 -27.99 47.12 -5.88
N HIS A 108 -27.86 45.95 -6.53
CA HIS A 108 -27.45 45.77 -7.95
C HIS A 108 -26.98 44.33 -8.23
N GLU A 109 -27.32 43.83 -9.42
CA GLU A 109 -27.29 42.45 -9.92
C GLU A 109 -25.90 41.79 -10.11
N ASP A 110 -24.83 42.24 -9.44
CA ASP A 110 -23.46 41.78 -9.71
C ASP A 110 -22.89 40.74 -8.72
N THR A 111 -23.61 40.34 -7.66
CA THR A 111 -23.03 39.51 -6.57
C THR A 111 -23.03 37.99 -6.81
N ASN A 112 -23.77 37.47 -7.79
CA ASN A 112 -23.91 36.01 -7.96
C ASN A 112 -22.66 35.35 -8.58
N ASP A 113 -21.98 36.01 -9.52
CA ASP A 113 -20.78 35.46 -10.15
C ASP A 113 -19.59 35.41 -9.17
N ASP A 114 -19.39 36.45 -8.35
CA ASP A 114 -18.30 36.51 -7.36
C ASP A 114 -18.45 35.45 -6.24
N ILE A 115 -19.69 35.13 -5.83
CA ILE A 115 -19.96 34.09 -4.83
C ILE A 115 -19.71 32.68 -5.42
N VAL A 116 -20.06 32.46 -6.68
CA VAL A 116 -19.83 31.18 -7.38
C VAL A 116 -18.33 30.97 -7.64
N GLU A 117 -17.57 32.03 -7.95
CA GLU A 117 -16.12 31.96 -8.07
C GLU A 117 -15.44 31.61 -6.73
N LEU A 118 -15.87 32.23 -5.61
CA LEU A 118 -15.36 31.91 -4.26
C LEU A 118 -15.71 30.48 -3.80
N GLU A 119 -16.84 29.93 -4.21
CA GLU A 119 -17.22 28.53 -3.91
C GLU A 119 -16.46 27.51 -4.77
N ASN A 120 -16.12 27.86 -6.02
CA ASN A 120 -15.26 27.05 -6.89
C ASN A 120 -13.82 26.93 -6.36
N GLU A 121 -13.33 27.95 -5.64
CA GLU A 121 -11.97 27.98 -5.08
C GLU A 121 -11.81 27.20 -3.78
N ARG A 122 -12.90 26.91 -3.05
CA ARG A 122 -12.81 26.17 -1.78
C ARG A 122 -12.36 24.73 -2.01
N GLU A 123 -11.34 24.34 -1.25
CA GLU A 123 -10.86 22.97 -1.24
C GLU A 123 -11.93 22.03 -0.68
N VAL A 124 -12.24 20.99 -1.44
CA VAL A 124 -13.16 19.93 -1.02
C VAL A 124 -12.37 18.81 -0.37
N PHE A 125 -12.86 18.35 0.76
CA PHE A 125 -12.27 17.22 1.48
C PHE A 125 -13.27 16.08 1.57
N LEU A 126 -12.83 14.88 1.21
CA LEU A 126 -13.54 13.65 1.50
C LEU A 126 -13.20 13.23 2.92
N TYR A 127 -14.22 13.14 3.76
CA TYR A 127 -14.12 12.66 5.12
C TYR A 127 -14.71 11.26 5.20
N LEU A 128 -13.98 10.31 5.79
CA LEU A 128 -14.43 8.94 6.02
C LEU A 128 -14.31 8.63 7.52
N ARG A 129 -15.36 8.09 8.11
CA ARG A 129 -15.36 7.52 9.46
C ARG A 129 -15.51 6.01 9.35
N LEU A 130 -14.56 5.27 9.92
CA LEU A 130 -14.64 3.84 10.14
C LEU A 130 -15.12 3.63 11.58
N SER A 131 -16.37 3.20 11.78
CA SER A 131 -17.03 3.13 13.10
C SER A 131 -17.11 1.72 13.69
N GLY A 132 -16.55 0.72 13.02
CA GLY A 132 -16.46 -0.64 13.53
C GLY A 132 -16.34 -1.68 12.42
N GLY A 133 -16.04 -2.90 12.83
CA GLY A 133 -16.16 -4.09 11.98
C GLY A 133 -17.07 -5.13 12.61
N LYS A 134 -17.65 -6.01 11.78
CA LYS A 134 -18.48 -7.12 12.25
C LYS A 134 -18.15 -8.43 11.55
N ALA A 135 -18.33 -9.52 12.28
CA ALA A 135 -18.28 -10.91 11.76
C ALA A 135 -16.92 -11.36 11.20
N PHE A 136 -15.81 -11.00 11.84
CA PHE A 136 -14.45 -11.46 11.52
C PHE A 136 -14.09 -12.79 12.20
N VAL A 137 -14.95 -13.80 12.06
CA VAL A 137 -14.86 -15.07 12.82
C VAL A 137 -13.68 -15.93 12.36
N ASP A 138 -13.55 -16.17 11.04
CA ASP A 138 -12.57 -17.10 10.48
C ASP A 138 -11.12 -16.61 10.61
N GLN A 139 -10.95 -15.31 10.88
CA GLN A 139 -9.63 -14.68 11.05
C GLN A 139 -9.03 -14.88 12.45
N LEU A 140 -9.80 -15.46 13.38
CA LEU A 140 -9.37 -15.77 14.75
C LEU A 140 -8.89 -17.21 14.93
N VAL A 141 -9.17 -18.09 13.96
CA VAL A 141 -8.69 -19.47 14.00
C VAL A 141 -7.22 -19.46 13.57
N GLU A 142 -6.32 -19.51 14.53
CA GLU A 142 -4.92 -19.81 14.25
C GLU A 142 -4.86 -21.20 13.63
N LEU A 143 -4.40 -21.31 12.38
CA LEU A 143 -4.00 -22.59 11.82
C LEU A 143 -2.82 -23.07 12.66
N GLU A 144 -3.09 -24.01 13.57
CA GLU A 144 -2.10 -24.84 14.25
C GLU A 144 -1.16 -25.44 13.19
N GLN A 145 -0.01 -24.81 12.93
CA GLN A 145 1.06 -25.40 12.13
C GLN A 145 2.37 -25.35 12.89
N ASP A 146 2.73 -26.55 13.38
CA ASP A 146 4.07 -27.08 13.54
C ASP A 146 5.10 -26.25 14.32
N ASN A 147 4.89 -26.15 15.64
CA ASN A 147 6.00 -26.33 16.56
C ASN A 147 5.53 -27.02 17.84
N LYS A 148 5.98 -28.27 18.01
CA LYS A 148 5.90 -28.99 19.28
C LYS A 148 6.81 -28.31 20.30
N SER A 149 6.28 -27.33 21.00
CA SER A 149 6.65 -27.04 22.39
C SER A 149 5.37 -26.67 23.13
N ALA A 150 4.93 -27.63 23.92
CA ALA A 150 3.70 -27.59 24.71
C ALA A 150 3.67 -26.41 25.70
N ASP A 151 2.43 -26.06 26.05
CA ASP A 151 2.01 -25.21 27.17
C ASP A 151 2.03 -23.69 26.92
N GLN A 152 1.19 -23.23 25.99
CA GLN A 152 0.54 -21.92 26.14
C GLN A 152 -0.91 -22.04 25.67
N GLU A 153 -1.81 -22.30 26.62
CA GLU A 153 -3.24 -22.05 26.45
C GLU A 153 -3.39 -20.57 26.09
N ASP A 154 -4.01 -20.28 24.94
CA ASP A 154 -4.37 -18.93 24.49
C ASP A 154 -5.52 -18.39 25.36
N VAL A 155 -5.21 -18.10 26.62
CA VAL A 155 -6.11 -17.46 27.57
C VAL A 155 -6.09 -15.97 27.26
N GLY A 156 -6.88 -15.54 26.27
CA GLY A 156 -7.35 -14.16 26.04
C GLY A 156 -6.49 -13.05 26.67
N LEU A 157 -5.21 -12.99 26.28
CA LEU A 157 -4.28 -12.07 26.92
C LEU A 157 -4.65 -10.64 26.49
N ASP A 158 -5.20 -9.88 27.45
CA ASP A 158 -5.39 -8.43 27.33
C ASP A 158 -4.07 -7.78 26.88
N GLU A 159 -4.11 -6.94 25.84
CA GLU A 159 -2.95 -6.24 25.29
C GLU A 159 -2.17 -5.50 26.38
N LYS A 160 -2.84 -5.08 27.46
CA LYS A 160 -2.20 -4.40 28.60
C LYS A 160 -1.48 -5.33 29.57
N ARG A 161 -1.79 -6.63 29.56
CA ARG A 161 -1.33 -7.63 30.54
C ARG A 161 -0.43 -8.71 29.95
N CYS A 162 -0.27 -8.77 28.63
CA CYS A 162 0.60 -9.77 28.02
C CYS A 162 2.09 -9.56 28.39
N PRO A 163 2.83 -10.63 28.70
CA PRO A 163 4.25 -10.55 29.04
C PRO A 163 5.11 -10.14 27.84
N VAL A 164 6.27 -9.54 28.12
CA VAL A 164 7.27 -9.24 27.10
C VAL A 164 7.67 -10.53 26.38
N GLY A 165 7.70 -10.49 25.05
CA GLY A 165 7.93 -11.63 24.18
C GLY A 165 6.67 -12.25 23.60
N SER A 166 5.47 -11.93 24.12
CA SER A 166 4.19 -12.39 23.56
C SER A 166 4.01 -11.94 22.10
N VAL A 167 3.41 -12.81 21.30
CA VAL A 167 3.05 -12.55 19.91
C VAL A 167 1.53 -12.44 19.82
N LEU A 168 1.03 -11.34 19.26
CA LEU A 168 -0.40 -11.07 19.10
C LEU A 168 -0.68 -10.62 17.66
N THR A 169 -1.93 -10.79 17.22
CA THR A 169 -2.42 -10.42 15.89
C THR A 169 -3.35 -9.21 15.93
N PHE A 170 -3.23 -8.33 14.95
CA PHE A 170 -3.98 -7.08 14.87
C PHE A 170 -4.55 -6.87 13.47
N PHE A 171 -5.71 -6.24 13.36
CA PHE A 171 -6.21 -5.71 12.12
C PHE A 171 -5.74 -4.27 11.93
N ARG A 172 -5.33 -3.95 10.70
CA ARG A 172 -5.02 -2.59 10.24
C ARG A 172 -5.76 -2.33 8.93
N VAL A 173 -6.45 -1.19 8.84
CA VAL A 173 -7.09 -0.73 7.61
C VAL A 173 -6.25 0.39 7.01
N ASN A 174 -5.63 0.11 5.87
CA ASN A 174 -4.93 1.11 5.07
C ASN A 174 -5.89 1.71 4.04
N VAL A 175 -5.94 3.03 3.94
CA VAL A 175 -6.82 3.76 3.04
C VAL A 175 -5.99 4.60 2.09
N SER A 176 -6.19 4.40 0.78
CA SER A 176 -5.49 5.16 -0.26
C SER A 176 -6.48 5.87 -1.19
N PHE A 177 -6.17 7.13 -1.49
CA PHE A 177 -6.96 7.98 -2.39
C PHE A 177 -6.13 9.16 -2.90
N GLN A 178 -6.06 9.33 -4.22
CA GLN A 178 -5.38 10.44 -4.90
C GLN A 178 -3.99 10.74 -4.33
N ARG A 179 -3.09 9.74 -4.38
CA ARG A 179 -1.71 9.83 -3.87
C ARG A 179 -1.60 10.09 -2.36
N GLN A 180 -2.69 10.12 -1.61
CA GLN A 180 -2.69 10.19 -0.15
C GLN A 180 -2.90 8.78 0.41
N ARG A 181 -2.11 8.41 1.42
CA ARG A 181 -2.25 7.15 2.14
C ARG A 181 -2.35 7.44 3.63
N GLN A 182 -3.32 6.82 4.28
CA GLN A 182 -3.52 6.86 5.73
C GLN A 182 -3.76 5.44 6.22
N ALA A 183 -3.50 5.19 7.49
CA ALA A 183 -3.71 3.88 8.10
C ALA A 183 -4.49 4.05 9.41
N SER A 184 -5.32 3.07 9.74
CA SER A 184 -5.95 3.00 11.06
C SER A 184 -4.91 2.70 12.13
N ARG A 185 -5.33 2.78 13.40
CA ARG A 185 -4.56 2.12 14.46
C ARG A 185 -4.69 0.62 14.29
N ASP A 186 -3.77 -0.10 14.92
CA ASP A 186 -3.79 -1.55 14.94
C ASP A 186 -4.73 -1.98 16.06
N ILE A 187 -5.81 -2.67 15.69
CA ILE A 187 -6.83 -3.16 16.62
C ILE A 187 -6.65 -4.65 16.80
N ARG A 188 -6.65 -5.16 18.04
CA ARG A 188 -6.51 -6.60 18.30
C ARG A 188 -7.56 -7.37 17.49
N CYS A 189 -7.14 -8.45 16.84
CA CYS A 189 -8.07 -9.30 16.11
C CYS A 189 -9.15 -9.84 17.05
N CYS A 190 -10.42 -9.52 16.77
CA CYS A 190 -11.61 -10.06 17.42
C CYS A 190 -12.77 -10.09 16.41
N VAL A 191 -13.90 -10.71 16.78
CA VAL A 191 -15.04 -10.91 15.86
C VAL A 191 -15.62 -9.58 15.40
N ASP A 192 -15.79 -8.64 16.34
CA ASP A 192 -16.34 -7.31 16.08
C ASP A 192 -15.30 -6.25 16.48
N PRO A 193 -14.30 -5.97 15.62
CA PRO A 193 -13.22 -5.05 15.95
C PRO A 193 -13.76 -3.61 16.14
N PRO A 194 -13.49 -2.97 17.30
CA PRO A 194 -14.01 -1.65 17.63
C PRO A 194 -13.17 -0.54 16.98
N PHE A 195 -13.16 -0.49 15.65
CA PHE A 195 -12.57 0.62 14.91
C PHE A 195 -13.30 1.94 15.22
N ASP A 196 -12.57 3.03 15.35
CA ASP A 196 -13.09 4.40 15.46
C ASP A 196 -12.06 5.36 14.85
N GLU A 197 -11.88 5.23 13.54
CA GLU A 197 -10.90 5.98 12.79
C GLU A 197 -11.53 7.00 11.85
N HIS A 198 -10.85 8.13 11.74
CA HIS A 198 -11.27 9.26 10.96
C HIS A 198 -10.21 9.58 9.91
N PHE A 199 -10.56 9.40 8.65
CA PHE A 199 -9.69 9.71 7.52
C PHE A 199 -10.18 10.98 6.82
N ARG A 200 -9.24 11.81 6.38
CA ARG A 200 -9.54 13.03 5.64
C ARG A 200 -8.62 13.14 4.45
N PHE A 201 -9.20 13.22 3.26
CA PHE A 201 -8.47 13.34 2.02
C PHE A 201 -8.85 14.62 1.30
N ARG A 202 -7.85 15.34 0.79
CA ARG A 202 -8.08 16.43 -0.14
C ARG A 202 -8.52 15.84 -1.49
N VAL A 203 -9.61 16.34 -2.08
CA VAL A 203 -10.07 15.89 -3.39
C VAL A 203 -9.56 16.83 -4.48
N GLU A 204 -8.62 16.34 -5.28
CA GLU A 204 -8.14 17.02 -6.48
C GLU A 204 -9.15 16.81 -7.62
N LYS A 205 -9.82 17.91 -7.99
CA LYS A 205 -10.81 17.92 -9.09
C LYS A 205 -10.11 18.23 -10.41
N LYS A 206 -10.59 17.65 -11.51
CA LYS A 206 -10.18 18.06 -12.87
C LYS A 206 -10.77 19.44 -13.15
N ARG A 207 -9.92 20.47 -13.34
CA ARG A 207 -10.36 21.82 -13.73
C ARG A 207 -10.30 21.97 -15.24
N THR A 208 -11.45 22.13 -15.89
CA THR A 208 -11.56 22.48 -17.31
C THR A 208 -11.74 23.98 -17.43
N ARG A 209 -10.67 24.68 -17.83
CA ARG A 209 -10.64 26.15 -17.90
C ARG A 209 -10.78 26.62 -19.34
N THR A 210 -11.62 27.64 -19.56
CA THR A 210 -11.66 28.39 -20.81
C THR A 210 -11.21 29.83 -20.58
N ALA A 211 -10.44 30.36 -21.53
CA ALA A 211 -10.02 31.76 -21.48
C ALA A 211 -11.18 32.66 -21.90
N ARG A 212 -11.58 33.58 -21.01
CA ARG A 212 -12.49 34.69 -21.30
C ARG A 212 -11.71 36.00 -21.29
N THR A 213 -12.24 37.01 -21.97
CA THR A 213 -11.68 38.37 -21.96
C THR A 213 -12.75 39.35 -21.48
N ARG A 214 -12.42 40.14 -20.45
CA ARG A 214 -13.24 41.26 -19.97
C ARG A 214 -12.33 42.46 -19.79
N GLY A 215 -12.66 43.58 -20.46
CA GLY A 215 -11.87 44.81 -20.37
C GLY A 215 -10.44 44.74 -20.89
N GLY A 216 -10.11 43.79 -21.79
CA GLY A 216 -8.76 43.62 -22.35
C GLY A 216 -7.82 42.72 -21.54
N ALA A 217 -8.22 42.27 -20.35
CA ALA A 217 -7.50 41.25 -19.59
C ALA A 217 -8.11 39.85 -19.84
N SER A 218 -7.25 38.86 -20.07
CA SER A 218 -7.67 37.45 -20.17
C SER A 218 -7.66 36.81 -18.79
N TYR A 219 -8.78 36.17 -18.43
CA TYR A 219 -8.92 35.39 -17.20
C TYR A 219 -9.53 34.02 -17.53
N ALA A 220 -9.21 33.02 -16.72
CA ALA A 220 -9.62 31.64 -16.96
C ALA A 220 -10.82 31.28 -16.07
N VAL A 221 -11.93 30.84 -16.68
CA VAL A 221 -13.14 30.42 -15.96
C VAL A 221 -13.31 28.91 -16.07
N ASP A 222 -13.60 28.26 -14.95
CA ASP A 222 -13.93 26.83 -14.92
C ASP A 222 -15.29 26.61 -15.62
N VAL A 223 -15.34 25.68 -16.58
CA VAL A 223 -16.51 25.45 -17.44
C VAL A 223 -17.55 24.52 -16.81
N LEU A 224 -17.13 23.75 -15.80
CA LEU A 224 -17.96 22.77 -15.10
C LEU A 224 -18.32 23.27 -13.71
N SER A 225 -19.53 22.93 -13.25
CA SER A 225 -19.91 23.16 -11.87
C SER A 225 -19.06 22.30 -10.91
N PRO A 226 -18.91 22.70 -9.62
CA PRO A 226 -18.12 21.96 -8.64
C PRO A 226 -18.46 20.49 -8.49
N TRP A 227 -19.74 20.13 -8.57
CA TRP A 227 -20.21 18.76 -8.39
C TRP A 227 -19.93 17.91 -9.64
N GLU A 228 -20.05 18.48 -10.84
CA GLU A 228 -19.68 17.81 -12.09
C GLU A 228 -18.18 17.52 -12.12
N ALA A 229 -17.35 18.50 -11.72
CA ALA A 229 -15.91 18.32 -11.62
C ALA A 229 -15.52 17.22 -10.61
N LEU A 230 -16.30 17.03 -9.54
CA LEU A 230 -16.14 15.92 -8.59
C LEU A 230 -16.57 14.57 -9.17
N CYS A 231 -17.65 14.52 -9.96
CA CYS A 231 -18.08 13.29 -10.64
C CYS A 231 -17.02 12.76 -11.62
N LEU A 232 -16.21 13.64 -12.22
CA LEU A 232 -15.12 13.29 -13.15
C LEU A 232 -13.85 12.74 -12.46
N VAL A 233 -13.81 12.69 -11.13
CA VAL A 233 -12.74 12.06 -10.37
C VAL A 233 -13.04 10.56 -10.27
N GLU A 234 -12.55 9.81 -11.25
CA GLU A 234 -12.87 8.38 -11.40
C GLU A 234 -12.16 7.47 -10.39
N GLU A 235 -11.14 7.97 -9.70
CA GLU A 235 -10.37 7.20 -8.75
C GLU A 235 -11.24 6.81 -7.53
N PRO A 236 -11.38 5.52 -7.20
CA PRO A 236 -12.08 5.09 -6.00
C PRO A 236 -11.19 5.25 -4.77
N VAL A 237 -11.80 5.28 -3.59
CA VAL A 237 -11.05 5.09 -2.34
C VAL A 237 -10.76 3.61 -2.21
N GLN A 238 -9.49 3.23 -2.11
CA GLN A 238 -9.12 1.85 -1.86
C GLN A 238 -8.89 1.61 -0.37
N LEU A 239 -9.59 0.62 0.16
CA LEU A 239 -9.48 0.11 1.52
C LEU A 239 -8.75 -1.21 1.47
N THR A 240 -7.68 -1.34 2.22
CA THR A 240 -6.85 -2.55 2.28
C THR A 240 -6.78 -3.00 3.73
N LEU A 241 -7.48 -4.09 4.05
CA LEU A 241 -7.45 -4.72 5.36
C LEU A 241 -6.29 -5.72 5.41
N VAL A 242 -5.42 -5.56 6.40
CA VAL A 242 -4.32 -6.47 6.66
C VAL A 242 -4.38 -7.03 8.09
N LYS A 243 -3.91 -8.26 8.24
CA LYS A 243 -3.62 -8.90 9.53
C LYS A 243 -2.13 -8.76 9.81
N VAL A 244 -1.80 -8.15 10.94
CA VAL A 244 -0.45 -7.85 11.35
C VAL A 244 -0.12 -8.65 12.60
N THR A 245 0.89 -9.50 12.52
CA THR A 245 1.40 -10.24 13.67
C THR A 245 2.52 -9.45 14.31
N LYS A 246 2.45 -9.21 15.61
CA LYS A 246 3.43 -8.40 16.34
C LYS A 246 3.95 -9.09 17.58
N LYS A 247 5.23 -8.88 17.88
CA LYS A 247 5.88 -9.32 19.12
C LYS A 247 6.08 -8.14 20.06
N LEU A 248 5.70 -8.30 21.34
CA LEU A 248 5.96 -7.31 22.37
C LEU A 248 7.45 -7.33 22.74
N LEU A 249 8.17 -6.23 22.50
CA LEU A 249 9.60 -6.13 22.81
C LEU A 249 9.85 -5.61 24.22
N SER A 250 9.11 -4.60 24.64
CA SER A 250 9.26 -3.97 25.95
C SER A 250 8.00 -3.18 26.30
N ARG A 251 7.88 -2.81 27.57
CA ARG A 251 6.95 -1.76 28.02
C ARG A 251 7.76 -0.64 28.63
N ASP A 252 7.45 0.59 28.26
CA ASP A 252 8.04 1.75 28.91
C ASP A 252 7.51 1.87 30.36
N SER A 253 8.10 2.79 31.14
CA SER A 253 7.67 3.09 32.51
C SER A 253 6.22 3.59 32.61
N ASN A 254 5.63 4.03 31.50
CA ASN A 254 4.28 4.55 31.39
C ASN A 254 3.27 3.49 30.94
N GLY A 255 3.72 2.24 30.72
CA GLY A 255 2.92 1.12 30.26
C GLY A 255 2.71 1.05 28.74
N SER A 256 3.29 1.96 27.96
CA SER A 256 3.23 1.93 26.49
C SER A 256 4.03 0.74 25.98
N ALA A 257 3.36 -0.11 25.21
CA ALA A 257 3.94 -1.29 24.62
C ALA A 257 4.75 -0.92 23.36
N GLN A 258 6.02 -1.36 23.32
CA GLN A 258 6.82 -1.32 22.10
C GLN A 258 6.66 -2.64 21.35
N TRP A 259 6.01 -2.59 20.21
CA TRP A 259 5.73 -3.74 19.37
C TRP A 259 6.67 -3.78 18.16
N ARG A 260 7.07 -5.00 17.77
CA ARG A 260 7.73 -5.28 16.48
C ARG A 260 6.77 -6.02 15.58
N GLU A 261 6.65 -5.59 14.33
CA GLU A 261 5.92 -6.30 13.29
C GLU A 261 6.73 -7.52 12.82
N LEU A 262 6.11 -8.71 12.84
CA LEU A 262 6.72 -9.96 12.40
C LEU A 262 6.23 -10.37 11.01
N SER A 263 4.92 -10.23 10.77
CA SER A 263 4.31 -10.52 9.48
C SER A 263 3.13 -9.58 9.22
N CYS A 264 2.89 -9.32 7.93
CA CYS A 264 1.74 -8.61 7.42
C CYS A 264 1.09 -9.46 6.32
N GLU A 265 -0.19 -9.74 6.45
CA GLU A 265 -0.97 -10.58 5.56
C GLU A 265 -2.16 -9.80 5.02
N LEU A 266 -2.37 -9.87 3.71
CA LEU A 266 -3.52 -9.25 3.07
C LEU A 266 -4.77 -10.08 3.30
N LEU A 267 -5.78 -9.50 3.94
CA LEU A 267 -7.07 -10.16 4.12
C LEU A 267 -8.04 -9.82 2.99
N ALA A 268 -8.26 -8.52 2.74
CA ALA A 268 -9.23 -8.07 1.75
C ALA A 268 -8.88 -6.68 1.20
N VAL A 269 -9.33 -6.42 -0.03
CA VAL A 269 -9.29 -5.10 -0.66
C VAL A 269 -10.70 -4.73 -1.11
N HIS A 270 -11.10 -3.48 -0.89
CA HIS A 270 -12.37 -2.95 -1.38
C HIS A 270 -12.20 -1.57 -1.99
N ARG A 271 -12.76 -1.34 -3.19
CA ARG A 271 -12.74 -0.04 -3.87
C ARG A 271 -14.09 0.65 -3.74
N LEU A 272 -14.13 1.63 -2.84
CA LEU A 272 -15.29 2.44 -2.54
C LEU A 272 -15.45 3.58 -3.56
N ASP A 273 -16.57 3.59 -4.29
CA ASP A 273 -16.98 4.75 -5.10
C ASP A 273 -17.56 5.85 -4.21
N TRP A 274 -16.67 6.68 -3.67
CA TRP A 274 -17.01 7.80 -2.79
C TRP A 274 -17.92 8.84 -3.44
N ARG A 275 -17.99 8.90 -4.78
CA ARG A 275 -18.86 9.87 -5.49
C ARG A 275 -20.33 9.62 -5.21
N ARG A 276 -20.71 8.43 -4.72
CA ARG A 276 -22.05 8.14 -4.22
C ARG A 276 -22.48 9.06 -3.07
N VAL A 277 -21.56 9.72 -2.38
CA VAL A 277 -21.86 10.78 -1.40
C VAL A 277 -22.61 11.96 -2.05
N LEU A 278 -22.28 12.29 -3.32
CA LEU A 278 -22.96 13.34 -4.08
C LEU A 278 -24.42 12.98 -4.38
N CYS A 279 -24.73 11.69 -4.46
CA CYS A 279 -26.08 11.19 -4.74
C CYS A 279 -27.03 11.25 -3.52
N SER A 280 -26.60 11.84 -2.40
CA SER A 280 -27.38 11.93 -1.17
C SER A 280 -27.33 13.34 -0.60
N THR A 281 -28.43 13.76 0.02
CA THR A 281 -28.52 15.00 0.79
C THR A 281 -28.17 14.81 2.26
N LEU A 282 -27.94 13.56 2.70
CA LEU A 282 -27.49 13.28 4.06
C LEU A 282 -26.08 13.82 4.26
N GLN A 283 -25.84 14.49 5.39
CA GLN A 283 -24.52 14.98 5.74
C GLN A 283 -23.51 13.81 5.77
N LEU A 284 -23.83 12.76 6.51
CA LEU A 284 -22.99 11.58 6.64
C LEU A 284 -23.66 10.38 5.97
N VAL A 285 -23.11 9.91 4.86
CA VAL A 285 -23.66 8.81 4.04
C VAL A 285 -23.05 7.49 4.49
N HIS A 286 -23.89 6.52 4.82
CA HIS A 286 -23.46 5.18 5.24
C HIS A 286 -23.15 4.26 4.05
N PHE A 287 -22.04 3.55 4.14
CA PHE A 287 -21.55 2.55 3.20
C PHE A 287 -21.33 1.22 3.93
N PRO A 288 -22.29 0.29 3.85
CA PRO A 288 -22.07 -1.06 4.35
C PRO A 288 -21.11 -1.80 3.40
N ILE A 289 -19.91 -2.11 3.88
CA ILE A 289 -18.88 -2.77 3.07
C ILE A 289 -18.72 -4.20 3.53
N GLN A 290 -19.14 -5.14 2.69
CA GLN A 290 -18.78 -6.55 2.86
C GLN A 290 -17.41 -6.79 2.24
N LEU A 291 -16.49 -7.33 3.03
CA LEU A 291 -15.15 -7.69 2.59
C LEU A 291 -15.13 -9.15 2.13
N THR A 292 -14.44 -9.37 1.03
CA THR A 292 -14.21 -10.69 0.44
C THR A 292 -12.71 -10.95 0.42
N GLY A 293 -12.31 -12.13 0.89
CA GLY A 293 -10.93 -12.55 0.97
C GLY A 293 -10.40 -13.11 -0.34
N ARG A 294 -9.11 -13.47 -0.34
CA ARG A 294 -8.41 -14.04 -1.51
C ARG A 294 -9.14 -15.27 -2.10
N MET A 295 -9.68 -16.12 -1.23
CA MET A 295 -10.41 -17.33 -1.62
C MET A 295 -11.88 -17.09 -2.02
N LYS A 296 -12.27 -15.82 -2.25
CA LYS A 296 -13.65 -15.39 -2.56
C LYS A 296 -14.65 -15.69 -1.44
N GLU A 297 -14.15 -15.88 -0.23
CA GLU A 297 -14.94 -16.09 0.98
C GLU A 297 -15.20 -14.76 1.70
N PRO A 298 -16.33 -14.60 2.40
CA PRO A 298 -16.58 -13.41 3.20
C PRO A 298 -15.61 -13.37 4.39
N VAL A 299 -14.89 -12.26 4.56
CA VAL A 299 -13.95 -12.07 5.68
C VAL A 299 -14.63 -11.41 6.88
N GLY A 300 -15.56 -10.49 6.60
CA GLY A 300 -16.22 -9.64 7.59
C GLY A 300 -16.80 -8.41 6.92
N SER A 301 -17.35 -7.48 7.70
CA SER A 301 -17.89 -6.22 7.18
C SER A 301 -17.32 -5.02 7.92
N LEU A 302 -17.17 -3.89 7.23
CA LEU A 302 -16.78 -2.60 7.80
C LEU A 302 -17.95 -1.63 7.72
N ASP A 303 -18.19 -0.91 8.82
CA ASP A 303 -19.11 0.24 8.85
C ASP A 303 -18.32 1.51 8.50
N ILE A 304 -18.49 1.98 7.26
CA ILE A 304 -17.89 3.22 6.80
C ILE A 304 -18.97 4.25 6.55
N ARG A 305 -18.73 5.47 7.03
CA ARG A 305 -19.55 6.62 6.70
C ARG A 305 -18.74 7.73 6.08
N ALA A 306 -19.29 8.44 5.11
CA ALA A 306 -18.56 9.46 4.36
C ALA A 306 -19.33 10.78 4.19
N ASP A 307 -18.59 11.88 4.16
CA ASP A 307 -19.08 13.23 3.86
C ASP A 307 -18.10 13.94 2.91
N LEU A 308 -18.62 14.90 2.15
CA LEU A 308 -17.83 15.84 1.36
C LEU A 308 -17.91 17.22 2.00
N LEU A 309 -16.85 17.57 2.72
CA LEU A 309 -16.71 18.87 3.36
C LEU A 309 -16.54 19.95 2.29
N ASN A 310 -17.15 21.11 2.53
CA ASN A 310 -17.17 22.26 1.62
C ASN A 310 -17.84 21.96 0.26
N CYS A 311 -18.77 21.01 0.22
CA CYS A 311 -19.57 20.69 -0.97
C CYS A 311 -21.06 20.80 -0.67
N LYS A 312 -21.77 21.72 -1.33
CA LYS A 312 -23.23 21.82 -1.22
C LYS A 312 -23.88 20.68 -2.00
N ARG A 313 -24.79 19.95 -1.36
CA ARG A 313 -25.52 18.81 -1.93
C ARG A 313 -27.02 19.06 -1.84
N THR A 314 -27.57 19.75 -2.84
CA THR A 314 -29.02 19.94 -2.98
C THR A 314 -29.68 18.69 -3.57
N THR A 315 -31.01 18.60 -3.48
CA THR A 315 -31.78 17.48 -4.05
C THR A 315 -31.62 17.35 -5.57
N SER A 316 -31.53 18.48 -6.31
CA SER A 316 -31.28 18.47 -7.76
C SER A 316 -29.88 17.94 -8.08
N ILE A 317 -28.84 18.44 -7.39
CA ILE A 317 -27.46 17.95 -7.55
C ILE A 317 -27.39 16.44 -7.29
N ALA A 318 -28.04 15.95 -6.22
CA ALA A 318 -28.06 14.53 -5.90
C ALA A 318 -28.74 13.67 -6.98
N HIS A 319 -29.81 14.17 -7.60
CA HIS A 319 -30.49 13.49 -8.69
C HIS A 319 -29.64 13.46 -9.98
N GLU A 320 -29.01 14.59 -10.32
CA GLU A 320 -28.16 14.74 -11.50
C GLU A 320 -26.88 13.92 -11.39
N ALA A 321 -26.20 13.95 -10.24
CA ALA A 321 -25.03 13.13 -9.94
C ALA A 321 -25.35 11.63 -10.04
N ARG A 322 -26.51 11.19 -9.52
CA ARG A 322 -26.96 9.80 -9.66
C ARG A 322 -27.18 9.40 -11.12
N THR A 323 -27.79 10.28 -11.89
CA THR A 323 -28.03 10.06 -13.32
C THR A 323 -26.71 9.99 -14.10
N PHE A 324 -25.75 10.87 -13.77
CA PHE A 324 -24.41 10.88 -14.34
C PHE A 324 -23.69 9.55 -14.08
N LEU A 325 -23.59 9.14 -12.81
CA LEU A 325 -22.88 7.91 -12.42
C LEU A 325 -23.52 6.65 -13.00
N ASN A 326 -24.85 6.61 -13.11
CA ASN A 326 -25.55 5.51 -13.77
C ASN A 326 -25.21 5.43 -15.27
N LYS A 327 -25.23 6.56 -15.99
CA LYS A 327 -24.83 6.61 -17.41
C LYS A 327 -23.38 6.18 -17.60
N GLU A 328 -22.49 6.69 -16.75
CA GLU A 328 -21.06 6.34 -16.75
C GLU A 328 -20.85 4.84 -16.51
N SER A 329 -21.56 4.23 -15.56
CA SER A 329 -21.49 2.78 -15.31
C SER A 329 -21.92 1.96 -16.51
N ILE A 330 -23.01 2.35 -17.19
CA ILE A 330 -23.48 1.66 -18.40
C ILE A 330 -22.44 1.78 -19.52
N GLN A 331 -21.88 2.98 -19.70
CA GLN A 331 -20.84 3.23 -20.71
C GLN A 331 -19.58 2.39 -20.43
N ARG A 332 -19.11 2.33 -19.18
CA ARG A 332 -17.96 1.49 -18.78
C ARG A 332 -18.18 0.02 -19.10
N ASN A 333 -19.38 -0.50 -18.80
CA ASN A 333 -19.73 -1.89 -19.09
C ASN A 333 -19.77 -2.16 -20.60
N ALA A 334 -20.28 -1.22 -21.39
CA ALA A 334 -20.29 -1.31 -22.85
C ALA A 334 -18.87 -1.31 -23.44
N SER A 335 -18.00 -0.40 -22.97
CA SER A 335 -16.59 -0.35 -23.40
C SER A 335 -15.84 -1.64 -23.05
N ASN A 336 -15.99 -2.15 -21.82
CA ASN A 336 -15.39 -3.43 -21.41
C ASN A 336 -15.85 -4.60 -22.29
N HIS A 337 -17.15 -4.67 -22.57
CA HIS A 337 -17.71 -5.72 -23.42
C HIS A 337 -17.22 -5.64 -24.87
N SER A 338 -17.13 -4.42 -25.42
CA SER A 338 -16.56 -4.17 -26.75
C SER A 338 -15.09 -4.59 -26.81
N PHE A 339 -14.29 -4.20 -25.81
CA PHE A 339 -12.89 -4.57 -25.72
C PHE A 339 -12.70 -6.08 -25.61
N TYR A 340 -13.53 -6.78 -24.83
CA TYR A 340 -13.44 -8.24 -24.72
C TYR A 340 -13.67 -8.94 -26.07
N LYS A 341 -14.63 -8.45 -26.87
CA LYS A 341 -14.86 -8.94 -28.24
C LYS A 341 -13.65 -8.69 -29.13
N TYR A 342 -13.09 -7.48 -29.06
CA TYR A 342 -11.86 -7.12 -29.78
C TYR A 342 -10.69 -8.04 -29.39
N ALA A 343 -10.42 -8.20 -28.09
CA ALA A 343 -9.33 -9.03 -27.58
C ALA A 343 -9.48 -10.50 -28.00
N LYS A 344 -10.72 -11.02 -28.04
CA LYS A 344 -11.00 -12.37 -28.56
C LYS A 344 -10.65 -12.49 -30.04
N GLN A 345 -11.09 -11.54 -30.87
CA GLN A 345 -10.75 -11.54 -32.30
C GLN A 345 -9.23 -11.44 -32.49
N TRP A 346 -8.59 -10.50 -31.80
CA TRP A 346 -7.14 -10.30 -31.84
C TRP A 346 -6.38 -11.58 -31.46
N TRP A 347 -6.85 -12.31 -30.44
CA TRP A 347 -6.28 -13.60 -30.03
C TRP A 347 -6.41 -14.69 -31.07
N ASP A 348 -7.56 -14.76 -31.75
CA ASP A 348 -7.79 -15.73 -32.82
C ASP A 348 -6.88 -15.46 -34.04
N GLU A 349 -6.64 -14.19 -34.36
CA GLU A 349 -5.67 -13.77 -35.38
C GLU A 349 -4.23 -14.14 -34.97
N TYR A 350 -3.82 -13.81 -33.74
CA TYR A 350 -2.50 -14.16 -33.21
C TYR A 350 -2.20 -15.67 -33.27
N ARG A 351 -3.18 -16.49 -32.86
CA ARG A 351 -3.07 -17.95 -32.93
C ARG A 351 -3.00 -18.46 -34.36
N SER A 352 -3.60 -17.75 -35.31
CA SER A 352 -3.58 -18.12 -36.72
C SER A 352 -2.21 -17.82 -37.35
N GLU A 353 -1.64 -16.65 -37.08
CA GLU A 353 -0.30 -16.23 -37.53
C GLU A 353 0.77 -17.20 -37.01
N THR A 354 0.80 -17.43 -35.69
CA THR A 354 1.77 -18.34 -35.06
C THR A 354 1.64 -19.80 -35.51
N ARG A 355 0.46 -20.23 -36.01
CA ARG A 355 0.26 -21.56 -36.61
C ARG A 355 0.73 -21.65 -38.07
N GLN A 356 0.62 -20.56 -38.84
CA GLN A 356 1.10 -20.53 -40.22
C GLN A 356 2.62 -20.67 -40.26
N ASP A 357 3.35 -20.00 -39.36
CA ASP A 357 4.81 -20.12 -39.26
C ASP A 357 5.26 -21.55 -38.92
N LYS A 358 4.57 -22.24 -37.99
CA LYS A 358 4.86 -23.65 -37.67
C LYS A 358 4.75 -24.56 -38.89
N ARG A 359 3.77 -24.32 -39.77
CA ARG A 359 3.54 -25.12 -41.00
C ARG A 359 4.57 -24.85 -42.10
N GLN A 360 5.13 -23.64 -42.16
CA GLN A 360 6.20 -23.31 -43.10
C GLN A 360 7.54 -23.86 -42.62
N SER A 361 7.85 -23.72 -41.32
CA SER A 361 9.07 -24.26 -40.71
C SER A 361 9.15 -25.79 -40.75
N SER A 362 8.02 -26.51 -40.58
CA SER A 362 7.99 -27.98 -40.59
C SER A 362 8.23 -28.61 -41.96
N LYS A 363 8.15 -27.84 -43.05
CA LYS A 363 8.44 -28.33 -44.42
C LYS A 363 9.95 -28.37 -44.73
N HIS A 364 10.82 -27.86 -43.85
CA HIS A 364 12.27 -27.77 -44.09
C HIS A 364 13.11 -28.58 -43.09
N SER A 365 12.50 -29.27 -42.12
CA SER A 365 13.22 -30.04 -41.08
C SER A 365 12.95 -31.55 -41.18
N ASN A 366 13.63 -32.24 -42.11
CA ASN A 366 13.67 -33.71 -42.18
C ASN A 366 14.99 -34.28 -41.59
N GLY A 367 15.63 -33.58 -40.65
CA GLY A 367 16.87 -34.03 -40.01
C GLY A 367 16.61 -34.92 -38.79
N GLU A 368 17.21 -36.11 -38.73
CA GLU A 368 17.06 -37.14 -37.68
C GLU A 368 17.86 -36.87 -36.39
N ASP A 369 18.28 -35.63 -36.13
CA ASP A 369 19.16 -35.31 -34.99
C ASP A 369 18.37 -34.92 -33.72
N GLU A 370 18.82 -35.42 -32.57
CA GLU A 370 18.23 -35.18 -31.23
C GLU A 370 18.10 -33.67 -30.89
N TYR A 371 19.05 -32.84 -31.36
CA TYR A 371 19.00 -31.38 -31.22
C TYR A 371 17.86 -30.73 -32.03
N SER A 372 17.57 -31.25 -33.23
CA SER A 372 16.46 -30.78 -34.08
C SER A 372 15.10 -31.15 -33.46
N GLN A 373 15.01 -32.32 -32.81
CA GLN A 373 13.83 -32.74 -32.07
C GLN A 373 13.59 -31.86 -30.83
N LEU A 374 14.65 -31.47 -30.12
CA LEU A 374 14.57 -30.56 -28.97
C LEU A 374 14.11 -29.15 -29.36
N LEU A 375 14.63 -28.59 -30.46
CA LEU A 375 14.18 -27.32 -31.02
C LEU A 375 12.72 -27.36 -31.50
N ALA A 376 12.29 -28.48 -32.11
CA ALA A 376 10.90 -28.69 -32.48
C ALA A 376 9.99 -28.77 -31.25
N GLN A 377 10.45 -29.38 -30.16
CA GLN A 377 9.72 -29.46 -28.90
C GLN A 377 9.56 -28.08 -28.23
N ILE A 378 10.63 -27.27 -28.19
CA ILE A 378 10.62 -25.87 -27.70
C ILE A 378 9.68 -25.00 -28.56
N GLY A 379 9.74 -25.13 -29.88
CA GLY A 379 8.84 -24.43 -30.80
C GLY A 379 7.38 -24.91 -30.72
N SER A 380 7.12 -26.13 -30.26
CA SER A 380 5.78 -26.72 -30.18
C SER A 380 4.94 -26.23 -29.01
N ARG A 381 5.59 -25.80 -27.91
CA ARG A 381 4.92 -25.42 -26.65
C ARG A 381 4.14 -24.10 -26.76
N GLN A 382 3.18 -23.93 -25.84
CA GLN A 382 2.24 -22.80 -25.85
C GLN A 382 2.93 -21.53 -25.37
N ARG A 383 2.72 -20.42 -26.10
CA ARG A 383 3.23 -19.09 -25.73
C ARG A 383 2.49 -18.54 -24.51
N LEU A 384 3.21 -17.96 -23.54
CA LEU A 384 2.66 -17.35 -22.32
C LEU A 384 2.18 -15.92 -22.60
N VAL A 385 1.13 -15.80 -23.40
CA VAL A 385 0.52 -14.49 -23.72
C VAL A 385 -0.68 -14.27 -22.81
N LYS A 386 -0.50 -13.41 -21.80
CA LYS A 386 -1.55 -13.05 -20.84
C LYS A 386 -2.15 -11.70 -21.25
N MET A 387 -3.47 -11.61 -21.39
CA MET A 387 -4.17 -10.34 -21.68
C MET A 387 -4.93 -9.84 -20.45
N PHE A 388 -5.53 -10.75 -19.68
CA PHE A 388 -6.33 -10.41 -18.51
C PHE A 388 -5.77 -11.06 -17.25
N ALA A 389 -5.92 -10.38 -16.12
CA ALA A 389 -5.64 -10.89 -14.79
C ALA A 389 -6.80 -10.55 -13.86
N GLU A 390 -7.04 -11.42 -12.87
CA GLU A 390 -8.00 -11.17 -11.81
C GLU A 390 -7.39 -10.18 -10.81
N ASP A 391 -8.14 -9.14 -10.42
CA ASP A 391 -7.73 -8.19 -9.39
C ASP A 391 -8.14 -8.65 -7.99
N GLU A 392 -7.79 -7.86 -6.96
CA GLU A 392 -8.08 -8.22 -5.56
C GLU A 392 -9.57 -8.25 -5.19
N GLU A 393 -10.45 -7.77 -6.07
CA GLU A 393 -11.92 -7.80 -5.90
C GLU A 393 -12.58 -8.91 -6.75
N GLY A 394 -11.77 -9.79 -7.34
CA GLY A 394 -12.22 -10.91 -8.16
C GLY A 394 -12.67 -10.53 -9.58
N ARG A 395 -12.28 -9.35 -10.07
CA ARG A 395 -12.66 -8.85 -11.39
C ARG A 395 -11.50 -8.98 -12.38
N TYR A 396 -11.80 -9.52 -13.56
CA TYR A 396 -10.82 -9.61 -14.63
C TYR A 396 -10.59 -8.24 -15.28
N ARG A 397 -9.34 -7.78 -15.27
CA ARG A 397 -8.90 -6.52 -15.88
C ARG A 397 -7.83 -6.78 -16.92
N MET A 398 -7.77 -5.92 -17.93
CA MET A 398 -6.66 -5.91 -18.89
C MET A 398 -5.36 -5.61 -18.15
N ILE A 399 -4.30 -6.39 -18.40
CA ILE A 399 -3.05 -6.29 -17.61
C ILE A 399 -2.37 -4.92 -17.70
N CYS A 400 -2.56 -4.18 -18.80
CA CYS A 400 -2.08 -2.80 -18.93
C CYS A 400 -2.62 -1.87 -17.83
N LYS A 401 -3.78 -2.17 -17.24
CA LYS A 401 -4.41 -1.33 -16.21
C LYS A 401 -3.77 -1.49 -14.83
N PHE A 402 -2.88 -2.46 -14.62
CA PHE A 402 -2.08 -2.60 -13.40
C PHE A 402 -0.77 -1.79 -13.44
N VAL A 403 -0.38 -1.25 -14.59
CA VAL A 403 0.85 -0.45 -14.72
C VAL A 403 0.48 1.02 -14.82
N THR A 404 1.21 1.89 -14.15
CA THR A 404 0.99 3.34 -14.21
C THR A 404 2.30 4.11 -14.02
N PRO A 405 2.60 5.18 -14.77
CA PRO A 405 3.80 5.96 -14.53
C PRO A 405 3.82 6.55 -13.11
N LEU A 406 4.80 6.14 -12.31
CA LEU A 406 4.88 6.44 -10.89
C LEU A 406 6.04 7.38 -10.58
N ARG A 407 5.73 8.67 -10.50
CA ARG A 407 6.72 9.70 -10.14
C ARG A 407 6.85 9.80 -8.62
N ALA A 408 7.98 9.35 -8.09
CA ALA A 408 8.26 9.29 -6.65
C ALA A 408 9.46 10.17 -6.27
N LEU A 409 9.38 11.47 -6.56
CA LEU A 409 10.51 12.44 -6.46
C LEU A 409 11.27 12.42 -5.14
N MET A 410 10.57 12.22 -4.02
CA MET A 410 11.18 12.20 -2.68
C MET A 410 11.64 10.81 -2.23
N ALA A 411 11.18 9.76 -2.93
CA ALA A 411 11.40 8.37 -2.51
C ALA A 411 12.43 7.63 -3.38
N VAL A 412 12.55 7.99 -4.65
CA VAL A 412 13.43 7.34 -5.63
C VAL A 412 14.14 8.41 -6.46
N ARG A 413 15.48 8.39 -6.50
CA ARG A 413 16.30 9.41 -7.17
C ARG A 413 16.87 8.95 -8.51
N SER A 414 16.88 7.65 -8.78
CA SER A 414 17.35 7.09 -10.05
C SER A 414 16.67 5.77 -10.41
N PRO A 415 16.67 5.35 -11.70
CA PRO A 415 16.21 4.02 -12.12
C PRO A 415 16.91 2.86 -11.38
N SER A 416 18.21 2.99 -11.13
CA SER A 416 19.00 2.04 -10.36
C SER A 416 18.53 1.91 -8.91
N GLU A 417 18.22 3.04 -8.27
CA GLU A 417 17.67 3.07 -6.91
C GLU A 417 16.25 2.49 -6.87
N ALA A 418 15.45 2.71 -7.93
CA ALA A 418 14.13 2.09 -8.07
C ALA A 418 14.24 0.56 -8.09
N ALA A 419 15.15 0.01 -8.91
CA ALA A 419 15.39 -1.43 -8.99
C ALA A 419 15.91 -1.99 -7.66
N ARG A 420 16.85 -1.29 -7.02
CA ARG A 420 17.37 -1.69 -5.71
C ARG A 420 16.29 -1.70 -4.63
N PHE A 421 15.47 -0.65 -4.55
CA PHE A 421 14.34 -0.57 -3.62
C PHE A 421 13.36 -1.73 -3.81
N VAL A 422 12.89 -1.96 -5.04
CA VAL A 422 11.93 -3.04 -5.31
C VAL A 422 12.54 -4.42 -5.03
N GLY A 423 13.82 -4.62 -5.37
CA GLY A 423 14.55 -5.86 -5.07
C GLY A 423 14.88 -6.08 -3.58
N LEU A 424 14.62 -5.11 -2.71
CA LEU A 424 14.74 -5.26 -1.25
C LEU A 424 13.41 -5.63 -0.60
N LEU A 425 12.28 -5.49 -1.31
CA LEU A 425 10.99 -5.97 -0.80
C LEU A 425 11.02 -7.51 -0.68
N PRO A 426 10.52 -8.09 0.42
CA PRO A 426 10.39 -9.53 0.57
C PRO A 426 9.59 -10.18 -0.56
N TYR A 427 10.14 -11.27 -1.11
CA TYR A 427 9.48 -12.09 -2.13
C TYR A 427 8.53 -13.10 -1.50
N GLU A 428 7.27 -13.10 -1.96
CA GLU A 428 6.24 -14.08 -1.63
C GLU A 428 6.10 -15.04 -2.82
N SER A 429 6.50 -16.30 -2.66
CA SER A 429 6.38 -17.27 -3.76
C SER A 429 4.91 -17.60 -4.02
N ASN A 430 4.43 -17.30 -5.22
CA ASN A 430 3.14 -17.78 -5.71
C ASN A 430 3.34 -18.88 -6.77
N SER A 431 2.40 -19.82 -6.83
CA SER A 431 2.49 -20.98 -7.72
C SER A 431 2.03 -20.61 -9.15
N LEU A 432 3.01 -20.58 -10.07
CA LEU A 432 2.89 -20.56 -11.53
C LEU A 432 2.44 -19.23 -12.17
N VAL A 433 3.35 -18.63 -12.94
CA VAL A 433 3.04 -17.61 -13.96
C VAL A 433 2.31 -18.28 -15.12
N GLY A 434 1.07 -17.85 -15.43
CA GLY A 434 0.36 -18.32 -16.64
C GLY A 434 -0.99 -19.01 -16.41
N GLY A 435 -1.75 -18.64 -15.38
CA GLY A 435 -3.16 -19.04 -15.24
C GLY A 435 -3.44 -20.20 -14.29
N GLY A 436 -2.70 -20.31 -13.18
CA GLY A 436 -3.12 -21.14 -12.04
C GLY A 436 -4.37 -20.56 -11.33
N ASN A 437 -5.06 -21.40 -10.55
CA ASN A 437 -6.31 -21.03 -9.84
C ASN A 437 -6.16 -19.92 -8.77
N ASP A 438 -4.96 -19.38 -8.55
CA ASP A 438 -4.64 -18.39 -7.49
C ASP A 438 -3.77 -17.20 -7.99
N GLU A 439 -3.87 -16.84 -9.27
CA GLU A 439 -3.07 -15.74 -9.86
C GLU A 439 -3.79 -14.37 -9.77
N THR A 440 -3.97 -13.86 -8.55
CA THR A 440 -4.53 -12.52 -8.28
C THR A 440 -3.44 -11.45 -8.39
N TRP A 441 -3.63 -10.46 -9.25
CA TRP A 441 -2.70 -9.34 -9.42
C TRP A 441 -3.05 -8.18 -8.49
N ARG A 442 -2.05 -7.65 -7.80
CA ARG A 442 -2.26 -6.61 -6.78
C ARG A 442 -1.98 -5.23 -7.35
N SER A 443 -2.74 -4.26 -6.86
CA SER A 443 -2.47 -2.84 -7.07
C SER A 443 -1.24 -2.40 -6.29
N ILE A 444 -0.53 -1.39 -6.79
CA ILE A 444 0.65 -0.84 -6.08
C ILE A 444 0.31 -0.43 -4.64
N ALA A 445 -0.83 0.20 -4.39
CA ALA A 445 -1.22 0.57 -3.03
C ALA A 445 -1.35 -0.65 -2.09
N THR A 446 -1.82 -1.79 -2.60
CA THR A 446 -1.86 -3.06 -1.86
C THR A 446 -0.45 -3.58 -1.58
N VAL A 447 0.41 -3.66 -2.60
CA VAL A 447 1.81 -4.12 -2.45
C VAL A 447 2.54 -3.28 -1.40
N LEU A 448 2.38 -1.96 -1.42
CA LEU A 448 3.01 -1.08 -0.45
C LEU A 448 2.40 -1.18 0.96
N SER A 449 1.13 -1.58 1.08
CA SER A 449 0.47 -1.79 2.38
C SER A 449 0.96 -3.07 3.07
N VAL A 450 1.25 -4.12 2.30
CA VAL A 450 1.75 -5.41 2.81
C VAL A 450 3.29 -5.46 2.83
N ARG A 451 3.95 -4.62 2.03
CA ARG A 451 5.41 -4.51 1.88
C ARG A 451 6.10 -5.80 1.45
N LYS A 452 5.41 -6.64 0.68
CA LYS A 452 5.93 -7.86 0.07
C LYS A 452 5.10 -8.19 -1.16
N GLY A 453 5.64 -9.00 -2.07
CA GLY A 453 4.91 -9.38 -3.28
C GLY A 453 5.54 -10.54 -4.01
N ASP A 454 4.82 -11.07 -5.00
CA ASP A 454 5.36 -12.05 -5.94
C ASP A 454 6.13 -11.37 -7.09
N ALA A 455 6.55 -12.16 -8.08
CA ALA A 455 7.34 -11.63 -9.21
C ALA A 455 6.53 -10.62 -10.04
N GLN A 456 5.22 -10.81 -10.16
CA GLN A 456 4.31 -9.94 -10.89
C GLN A 456 4.18 -8.59 -10.16
N ASP A 457 3.93 -8.63 -8.85
CA ASP A 457 3.85 -7.44 -8.00
C ASP A 457 5.12 -6.58 -8.11
N HIS A 458 6.29 -7.23 -8.01
CA HIS A 458 7.59 -6.57 -8.15
C HIS A 458 7.78 -5.96 -9.55
N ALA A 459 7.46 -6.70 -10.62
CA ALA A 459 7.62 -6.22 -11.98
C ALA A 459 6.70 -5.04 -12.29
N ILE A 460 5.45 -5.08 -11.81
CA ILE A 460 4.47 -3.99 -11.96
C ILE A 460 4.97 -2.72 -11.26
N LEU A 461 5.44 -2.84 -10.02
CA LEU A 461 5.97 -1.71 -9.25
C LEU A 461 7.22 -1.13 -9.92
N LEU A 462 8.17 -1.98 -10.32
CA LEU A 462 9.40 -1.54 -10.98
C LEU A 462 9.12 -0.86 -12.32
N ALA A 463 8.32 -1.48 -13.20
CA ALA A 463 7.97 -0.88 -14.48
C ALA A 463 7.27 0.47 -14.30
N SER A 464 6.38 0.57 -13.31
CA SER A 464 5.70 1.82 -12.96
C SER A 464 6.68 2.92 -12.53
N LEU A 465 7.68 2.60 -11.69
CA LEU A 465 8.73 3.55 -11.28
C LEU A 465 9.65 3.96 -12.44
N LEU A 466 10.05 3.03 -13.30
CA LEU A 466 10.90 3.31 -14.46
C LEU A 466 10.17 4.19 -15.50
N LEU A 467 8.88 3.93 -15.75
CA LEU A 467 8.02 4.83 -16.53
C LEU A 467 7.92 6.22 -15.88
N GLY A 468 7.86 6.27 -14.55
CA GLY A 468 7.90 7.52 -13.77
C GLY A 468 9.20 8.30 -13.95
N CYS A 469 10.32 7.60 -14.15
CA CYS A 469 11.62 8.18 -14.49
C CYS A 469 11.72 8.61 -15.96
N GLY A 470 10.69 8.37 -16.78
CA GLY A 470 10.67 8.72 -18.20
C GLY A 470 11.32 7.68 -19.12
N LEU A 471 11.57 6.47 -18.65
CA LEU A 471 12.10 5.37 -19.48
C LEU A 471 10.98 4.66 -20.24
N ASP A 472 11.30 4.13 -21.43
CA ASP A 472 10.40 3.26 -22.20
C ASP A 472 10.42 1.84 -21.63
N ALA A 473 9.71 1.65 -20.52
CA ALA A 473 9.70 0.42 -19.74
C ALA A 473 8.46 -0.45 -20.00
N TYR A 474 8.67 -1.76 -20.02
CA TYR A 474 7.65 -2.79 -20.24
C TYR A 474 7.82 -3.93 -19.25
N VAL A 475 6.72 -4.47 -18.77
CA VAL A 475 6.69 -5.77 -18.11
C VAL A 475 6.76 -6.85 -19.20
N CYS A 476 7.65 -7.82 -19.02
CA CYS A 476 7.83 -8.97 -19.89
C CYS A 476 7.25 -10.22 -19.24
N ILE A 477 6.54 -11.03 -20.03
CA ILE A 477 6.13 -12.39 -19.65
C ILE A 477 6.77 -13.35 -20.63
N GLY A 478 7.40 -14.39 -20.09
CA GLY A 478 8.14 -15.36 -20.88
C GLY A 478 8.66 -16.50 -20.02
N THR A 479 9.77 -17.12 -20.44
CA THR A 479 10.31 -18.28 -19.74
C THR A 479 11.78 -18.11 -19.34
N ILE A 480 12.12 -18.69 -18.18
CA ILE A 480 13.49 -18.88 -17.70
C ILE A 480 13.83 -20.38 -17.70
N SER A 481 15.11 -20.68 -17.90
CA SER A 481 15.71 -22.02 -18.00
C SER A 481 15.27 -22.84 -19.21
N ALA A 482 16.08 -23.84 -19.58
CA ALA A 482 15.74 -24.87 -20.56
C ALA A 482 14.50 -25.71 -20.14
N THR A 483 14.14 -25.68 -18.86
CA THR A 483 12.89 -26.27 -18.34
C THR A 483 11.65 -25.40 -18.63
N GLU A 484 11.84 -24.19 -19.19
CA GLU A 484 10.80 -23.24 -19.60
C GLU A 484 9.82 -22.85 -18.49
N ILE A 485 10.35 -22.52 -17.31
CA ILE A 485 9.53 -22.04 -16.20
C ILE A 485 9.03 -20.63 -16.55
N GLY A 486 7.71 -20.40 -16.46
CA GLY A 486 7.13 -19.08 -16.68
C GLY A 486 7.69 -18.05 -15.68
N HIS A 487 8.04 -16.88 -16.17
CA HIS A 487 8.64 -15.81 -15.36
C HIS A 487 8.19 -14.43 -15.84
N VAL A 488 8.26 -13.46 -14.94
CA VAL A 488 7.90 -12.06 -15.20
C VAL A 488 9.05 -11.16 -14.76
N TRP A 489 9.44 -10.23 -15.62
CA TRP A 489 10.53 -9.28 -15.36
C TRP A 489 10.25 -7.96 -16.09
N VAL A 490 11.18 -7.00 -16.04
CA VAL A 490 11.01 -5.69 -16.69
C VAL A 490 12.08 -5.48 -17.75
N LEU A 491 11.72 -4.84 -18.85
CA LEU A 491 12.62 -4.45 -19.93
C LEU A 491 12.52 -2.94 -20.15
N THR A 492 13.64 -2.30 -20.44
CA THR A 492 13.66 -0.92 -20.92
C THR A 492 14.37 -0.84 -22.26
N ARG A 493 13.81 -0.04 -23.18
CA ARG A 493 14.41 0.28 -24.47
C ARG A 493 15.08 1.65 -24.43
N GLY A 494 16.30 1.72 -24.96
CA GLY A 494 17.01 2.96 -25.23
C GLY A 494 16.65 3.55 -26.60
N SER A 495 17.50 4.45 -27.09
CA SER A 495 17.27 5.14 -28.38
C SER A 495 17.55 4.26 -29.60
N SER A 496 18.28 3.16 -29.42
CA SER A 496 18.55 2.15 -30.45
C SER A 496 17.76 0.87 -30.15
N SER A 497 17.33 0.14 -31.20
CA SER A 497 16.71 -1.19 -31.06
C SER A 497 17.64 -2.23 -30.43
N THR A 498 18.95 -1.95 -30.38
CA THR A 498 19.98 -2.79 -29.75
C THR A 498 20.29 -2.42 -28.30
N ASP A 499 19.79 -1.27 -27.83
CA ASP A 499 19.98 -0.79 -26.47
C ASP A 499 18.82 -1.25 -25.59
N VAL A 500 18.90 -2.52 -25.17
CA VAL A 500 17.85 -3.18 -24.38
C VAL A 500 18.43 -3.69 -23.08
N LEU A 501 17.85 -3.22 -21.98
CA LEU A 501 18.20 -3.67 -20.63
C LEU A 501 17.07 -4.51 -20.06
N LEU A 502 17.43 -5.64 -19.49
CA LEU A 502 16.55 -6.49 -18.70
C LEU A 502 16.80 -6.24 -17.23
N TRP A 503 15.73 -6.14 -16.47
CA TRP A 503 15.70 -5.87 -15.05
C TRP A 503 14.99 -7.02 -14.34
N GLU A 504 15.71 -7.73 -13.49
CA GLU A 504 15.12 -8.72 -12.59
C GLU A 504 14.46 -7.99 -11.42
N ALA A 505 13.12 -7.98 -11.40
CA ALA A 505 12.37 -7.17 -10.45
C ALA A 505 12.50 -7.67 -9.01
N VAL A 506 12.72 -8.98 -8.81
CA VAL A 506 12.85 -9.56 -7.47
C VAL A 506 14.21 -9.30 -6.84
N THR A 507 15.28 -9.14 -7.64
CA THR A 507 16.64 -8.94 -7.10
C THR A 507 17.20 -7.54 -7.32
N GLY A 508 16.56 -6.75 -8.17
CA GLY A 508 17.02 -5.43 -8.59
C GLY A 508 18.21 -5.47 -9.57
N GLU A 509 18.60 -6.65 -10.04
CA GLU A 509 19.71 -6.82 -10.98
C GLU A 509 19.31 -6.36 -12.38
N LYS A 510 20.25 -5.77 -13.11
CA LYS A 510 20.06 -5.36 -14.50
C LYS A 510 21.19 -5.85 -15.37
N PHE A 511 20.89 -6.20 -16.60
CA PHE A 511 21.88 -6.64 -17.58
C PHE A 511 21.43 -6.27 -18.98
N ALA A 512 22.39 -5.96 -19.85
CA ALA A 512 22.10 -5.70 -21.25
C ALA A 512 21.89 -7.03 -21.98
N VAL A 513 20.89 -7.07 -22.87
CA VAL A 513 20.57 -8.27 -23.66
C VAL A 513 21.78 -8.76 -24.46
N ASN A 514 22.60 -7.83 -24.93
CA ASN A 514 23.76 -8.08 -25.78
C ASN A 514 25.08 -8.22 -25.01
N ASP A 515 25.08 -8.17 -23.68
CA ASP A 515 26.30 -8.30 -22.89
C ASP A 515 26.77 -9.77 -22.85
N PRO A 516 27.93 -10.11 -23.47
CA PRO A 516 28.44 -11.48 -23.50
C PRO A 516 28.94 -11.97 -22.13
N GLN A 517 29.21 -11.03 -21.21
CA GLN A 517 29.63 -11.29 -19.83
C GLN A 517 28.45 -11.28 -18.86
N ALA A 518 27.26 -10.87 -19.31
CA ALA A 518 26.05 -10.98 -18.51
C ALA A 518 25.94 -12.42 -18.01
N PRO A 519 25.74 -12.63 -16.70
CA PRO A 519 25.76 -13.96 -16.14
C PRO A 519 24.79 -14.82 -16.95
N ARG A 520 25.29 -15.89 -17.57
CA ARG A 520 24.46 -16.96 -18.18
C ARG A 520 23.54 -17.66 -17.15
N ARG A 521 23.28 -17.03 -16.00
CA ARG A 521 22.76 -17.60 -14.75
C ARG A 521 21.30 -17.23 -14.43
N ARG A 522 20.59 -16.48 -15.29
CA ARG A 522 19.12 -16.39 -15.17
C ARG A 522 18.34 -17.05 -16.29
N GLY A 523 19.04 -17.61 -17.29
CA GLY A 523 18.42 -18.51 -18.26
C GLY A 523 17.19 -17.93 -18.97
N TYR A 524 17.04 -16.60 -19.13
CA TYR A 524 15.92 -16.06 -19.90
C TYR A 524 15.96 -16.63 -21.32
N CYS A 525 14.95 -17.40 -21.66
CA CYS A 525 14.91 -18.18 -22.89
C CYS A 525 14.07 -17.46 -23.95
N ALA A 526 12.85 -17.06 -23.59
CA ALA A 526 11.91 -16.48 -24.55
C ALA A 526 11.07 -15.38 -23.89
N ILE A 527 10.73 -14.35 -24.66
CA ILE A 527 9.70 -13.36 -24.33
C ILE A 527 8.48 -13.66 -25.19
N ASP A 528 7.32 -13.84 -24.57
CA ASP A 528 6.07 -14.14 -25.28
C ASP A 528 5.18 -12.92 -25.45
N CYS A 529 5.13 -12.05 -24.44
CA CYS A 529 4.45 -10.77 -24.55
C CYS A 529 5.11 -9.73 -23.66
N VAL A 530 4.91 -8.48 -24.04
CA VAL A 530 5.38 -7.30 -23.31
C VAL A 530 4.25 -6.28 -23.24
N PHE A 531 4.17 -5.57 -22.12
CA PHE A 531 3.11 -4.58 -21.94
C PHE A 531 3.54 -3.47 -20.99
N ASN A 532 2.89 -2.31 -21.14
CA ASN A 532 2.96 -1.23 -20.19
C ASN A 532 1.56 -0.62 -19.99
N HIS A 533 1.48 0.55 -19.38
CA HIS A 533 0.21 1.25 -19.11
C HIS A 533 -0.61 1.64 -20.35
N ARG A 534 -0.03 1.62 -21.55
CA ARG A 534 -0.68 2.04 -22.83
C ARG A 534 -0.70 0.96 -23.88
N ARG A 535 0.36 0.15 -23.94
CA ARG A 535 0.66 -0.73 -25.07
C ARG A 535 0.74 -2.18 -24.62
N PHE A 536 0.35 -3.06 -25.53
CA PHE A 536 0.46 -4.50 -25.38
C PHE A 536 0.95 -5.10 -26.71
N PHE A 537 1.96 -5.96 -26.62
CA PHE A 537 2.54 -6.64 -27.77
C PHE A 537 2.73 -8.13 -27.44
N ALA A 538 2.41 -9.00 -28.40
CA ALA A 538 2.79 -10.41 -28.35
C ALA A 538 3.84 -10.71 -29.40
N ASN A 539 4.81 -11.54 -29.01
CA ASN A 539 5.93 -11.90 -29.85
C ASN A 539 5.50 -12.93 -30.90
N LEU A 540 5.80 -12.66 -32.17
CA LEU A 540 5.61 -13.57 -33.30
C LEU A 540 6.91 -14.30 -33.66
N GLN A 541 8.07 -13.76 -33.27
CA GLN A 541 9.40 -14.28 -33.63
C GLN A 541 9.63 -15.71 -33.11
N PRO A 542 10.48 -16.51 -33.79
CA PRO A 542 10.78 -17.89 -33.38
C PRO A 542 11.31 -17.98 -31.94
N ARG A 543 10.69 -18.84 -31.12
CA ARG A 543 11.13 -19.10 -29.73
C ARG A 543 12.50 -19.77 -29.61
N THR A 544 13.00 -20.33 -30.70
CA THR A 544 14.34 -20.94 -30.77
C THR A 544 15.46 -19.91 -30.83
N TRP A 545 15.14 -18.65 -31.19
CA TRP A 545 16.12 -17.57 -31.20
C TRP A 545 16.52 -17.20 -29.79
N LYS A 546 17.79 -16.87 -29.61
CA LYS A 546 18.24 -16.25 -28.37
C LYS A 546 17.67 -14.85 -28.28
N LEU A 547 17.51 -14.34 -27.05
CA LEU A 547 17.04 -12.96 -26.86
C LEU A 547 17.93 -11.92 -27.57
N ALA A 548 19.25 -12.13 -27.61
CA ALA A 548 20.18 -11.26 -28.34
C ALA A 548 20.01 -11.28 -29.87
N GLU A 549 19.33 -12.29 -30.41
CA GLU A 549 19.02 -12.41 -31.84
C GLU A 549 17.61 -11.87 -32.17
N SER A 550 16.80 -11.58 -31.16
CA SER A 550 15.42 -11.10 -31.33
C SER A 550 15.38 -9.61 -31.59
N SER A 551 14.48 -9.18 -32.49
CA SER A 551 14.12 -7.78 -32.67
C SER A 551 13.29 -7.27 -31.49
N PHE A 552 13.70 -6.13 -30.95
CA PHE A 552 12.95 -5.36 -29.95
C PHE A 552 12.31 -4.09 -30.55
N ASP A 553 12.24 -4.01 -31.88
CA ASP A 553 11.43 -3.01 -32.54
C ASP A 553 9.95 -3.42 -32.51
N PHE A 554 9.23 -2.94 -31.50
CA PHE A 554 7.80 -3.28 -31.34
C PHE A 554 6.88 -2.68 -32.40
N ASP A 555 7.38 -1.78 -33.26
CA ASP A 555 6.61 -1.24 -34.38
C ASP A 555 6.69 -2.16 -35.62
N ASP A 556 7.60 -3.14 -35.64
CA ASP A 556 7.66 -4.17 -36.68
C ASP A 556 6.58 -5.23 -36.48
N GLU A 557 5.47 -5.08 -37.23
CA GLU A 557 4.32 -5.98 -37.19
C GLU A 557 4.64 -7.41 -37.67
N THR A 558 5.80 -7.65 -38.30
CA THR A 558 6.25 -9.01 -38.64
C THR A 558 6.86 -9.74 -37.43
N CYS A 559 7.38 -8.99 -36.46
CA CYS A 559 7.97 -9.51 -35.23
C CYS A 559 7.01 -9.44 -34.03
N TRP A 560 6.15 -8.43 -33.97
CA TRP A 560 5.30 -8.13 -32.82
C TRP A 560 3.86 -7.83 -33.24
N LYS A 561 2.91 -8.60 -32.75
CA LYS A 561 1.49 -8.27 -32.90
C LYS A 561 1.07 -7.32 -31.78
N ARG A 562 0.62 -6.12 -32.13
CA ARG A 562 0.17 -5.09 -31.18
C ARG A 562 -1.34 -5.05 -31.03
N MET A 563 -1.81 -4.60 -29.87
CA MET A 563 -3.21 -4.20 -29.67
C MET A 563 -3.40 -2.69 -29.94
N ASP A 564 -4.64 -2.29 -30.19
CA ASP A 564 -5.01 -0.89 -30.38
C ASP A 564 -4.90 -0.10 -29.07
N GLU A 565 -4.02 0.90 -29.06
CA GLU A 565 -3.75 1.75 -27.89
C GLU A 565 -4.97 2.57 -27.45
N ASN A 566 -5.82 3.02 -28.38
CA ASN A 566 -7.00 3.83 -28.04
C ASN A 566 -8.05 2.96 -27.35
N LEU A 567 -8.26 1.73 -27.84
CA LEU A 567 -9.15 0.77 -27.18
C LEU A 567 -8.65 0.41 -25.78
N ILE A 568 -7.33 0.31 -25.57
CA ILE A 568 -6.75 0.13 -24.23
C ILE A 568 -6.95 1.39 -23.39
N ALA A 569 -6.77 2.59 -23.94
CA ALA A 569 -6.93 3.86 -23.22
C ALA A 569 -8.35 4.04 -22.69
N ASP A 570 -9.37 3.72 -23.50
CA ASP A 570 -10.80 3.87 -23.19
C ASP A 570 -11.30 2.90 -22.10
N LEU A 571 -10.53 1.87 -21.77
CA LEU A 571 -10.88 0.96 -20.69
C LEU A 571 -10.83 1.66 -19.32
N PRO A 572 -11.84 1.45 -18.46
CA PRO A 572 -11.88 2.03 -17.13
C PRO A 572 -10.87 1.38 -16.16
N PHE A 573 -10.78 1.94 -14.95
CA PHE A 573 -10.04 1.37 -13.81
C PHE A 573 -8.54 1.18 -14.03
N GLY A 574 -7.88 2.20 -14.59
CA GLY A 574 -6.43 2.28 -14.52
C GLY A 574 -5.95 2.40 -13.07
N GLN A 575 -4.79 1.82 -12.78
CA GLN A 575 -4.18 1.89 -11.46
C GLN A 575 -3.92 3.35 -11.06
N PRO A 576 -4.40 3.78 -9.88
CA PRO A 576 -4.20 5.14 -9.42
C PRO A 576 -2.74 5.44 -9.12
N SER A 577 -2.37 6.72 -9.20
CA SER A 577 -1.05 7.14 -8.77
C SER A 577 -0.95 7.02 -7.25
N THR A 578 0.08 6.32 -6.77
CA THR A 578 0.30 6.10 -5.33
C THR A 578 1.55 6.86 -4.88
N ALA A 579 1.48 7.66 -3.81
CA ALA A 579 2.69 8.30 -3.29
C ALA A 579 3.51 7.31 -2.47
N LEU A 580 4.83 7.27 -2.71
CA LEU A 580 5.76 6.51 -1.87
C LEU A 580 6.23 7.36 -0.68
N LEU A 581 6.45 6.72 0.46
CA LEU A 581 7.12 7.31 1.61
C LEU A 581 8.62 7.45 1.32
N PRO A 582 9.23 8.61 1.65
CA PRO A 582 10.65 8.82 1.43
C PRO A 582 11.50 7.95 2.37
N PRO A 583 12.79 7.70 2.03
CA PRO A 583 13.74 7.05 2.92
C PRO A 583 13.88 7.77 4.26
N ASP A 584 13.86 7.01 5.36
CA ASP A 584 14.17 7.54 6.69
C ASP A 584 15.69 7.58 6.91
N VAL A 585 16.30 8.66 6.44
CA VAL A 585 17.74 8.91 6.62
C VAL A 585 18.09 9.28 8.06
N THR A 586 17.12 9.73 8.86
CA THR A 586 17.38 10.25 10.21
C THR A 586 17.65 9.14 11.21
N SER A 587 16.96 8.00 11.08
CA SER A 587 17.09 6.87 12.00
C SER A 587 18.26 5.93 11.70
N ALA A 588 18.87 6.03 10.52
CA ALA A 588 19.89 5.09 10.04
C ALA A 588 21.11 4.97 10.97
N CYS A 589 21.65 6.10 11.46
CA CYS A 589 22.81 6.09 12.35
C CYS A 589 22.50 5.44 13.71
N THR A 590 21.31 5.70 14.26
CA THR A 590 20.85 5.07 15.50
C THR A 590 20.71 3.56 15.33
N LEU A 591 20.15 3.12 14.19
CA LEU A 591 20.02 1.72 13.84
C LEU A 591 21.39 1.02 13.73
N GLU A 592 22.37 1.66 13.07
CA GLU A 592 23.74 1.13 12.98
C GLU A 592 24.39 0.91 14.35
N GLN A 593 24.21 1.86 15.27
CA GLN A 593 24.74 1.78 16.63
C GLN A 593 24.06 0.65 17.44
N GLU A 594 22.73 0.56 17.34
CA GLU A 594 21.94 -0.48 18.00
C GLU A 594 22.35 -1.88 17.52
N TRP A 595 22.39 -2.09 16.20
CA TRP A 595 22.80 -3.35 15.58
C TRP A 595 24.22 -3.73 16.01
N THR A 596 25.15 -2.78 15.97
CA THR A 596 26.55 -3.02 16.38
C THR A 596 26.61 -3.48 17.84
N ALA A 597 25.89 -2.80 18.74
CA ALA A 597 25.88 -3.14 20.17
C ALA A 597 25.26 -4.51 20.44
N ILE A 598 24.13 -4.83 19.80
CA ILE A 598 23.43 -6.11 19.97
C ILE A 598 24.28 -7.26 19.43
N LEU A 599 24.79 -7.15 18.19
CA LEU A 599 25.60 -8.18 17.58
C LEU A 599 26.92 -8.42 18.32
N LYS A 600 27.67 -7.36 18.70
CA LYS A 600 28.89 -7.50 19.51
C LYS A 600 28.60 -8.23 20.82
N ARG A 601 27.48 -7.91 21.50
CA ARG A 601 27.06 -8.57 22.74
C ARG A 601 26.73 -10.05 22.51
N ALA A 602 25.89 -10.35 21.52
CA ALA A 602 25.46 -11.70 21.20
C ALA A 602 26.64 -12.61 20.82
N ILE A 603 27.52 -12.14 19.92
CA ILE A 603 28.73 -12.86 19.50
C ILE A 603 29.67 -13.09 20.68
N SER A 604 29.90 -12.07 21.53
CA SER A 604 30.77 -12.21 22.71
C SER A 604 30.20 -13.19 23.73
N SER A 605 28.87 -13.21 23.90
CA SER A 605 28.18 -14.14 24.80
C SER A 605 28.33 -15.58 24.32
N ARG A 606 28.06 -15.82 23.03
CA ARG A 606 28.19 -17.14 22.40
C ARG A 606 29.61 -17.68 22.52
N ARG A 607 30.61 -16.87 22.18
CA ARG A 607 32.03 -17.24 22.31
C ARG A 607 32.42 -17.54 23.76
N ARG A 608 31.94 -16.74 24.72
CA ARG A 608 32.21 -16.97 26.15
C ARG A 608 31.62 -18.29 26.64
N ALA A 609 30.46 -18.71 26.13
CA ALA A 609 29.86 -20.00 26.47
C ALA A 609 30.74 -21.18 26.07
N GLU A 610 31.56 -21.03 25.03
CA GLU A 610 32.56 -22.01 24.59
C GLU A 610 33.95 -21.79 25.25
N GLY A 611 34.05 -20.90 26.23
CA GLY A 611 35.32 -20.56 26.90
C GLY A 611 36.27 -19.67 26.09
N LEU A 612 35.78 -19.06 25.00
CA LEU A 612 36.56 -18.19 24.12
C LEU A 612 36.48 -16.73 24.56
N VAL A 613 37.61 -16.03 24.46
CA VAL A 613 37.69 -14.59 24.68
C VAL A 613 37.50 -13.85 23.36
N THR A 614 36.72 -12.76 23.38
CA THR A 614 36.51 -11.88 22.22
C THR A 614 37.09 -10.51 22.54
N ARG A 615 38.08 -10.07 21.74
CA ARG A 615 38.67 -8.73 21.83
C ARG A 615 38.25 -7.92 20.61
N TRP A 616 37.38 -6.94 20.82
CA TRP A 616 36.94 -6.05 19.75
C TRP A 616 37.97 -4.95 19.48
N SER A 617 38.27 -4.71 18.21
CA SER A 617 39.09 -3.59 17.74
C SER A 617 38.19 -2.55 17.07
N GLU A 618 38.09 -1.37 17.68
CA GLU A 618 37.34 -0.24 17.08
C GLU A 618 38.05 0.31 15.84
N GLU A 619 39.39 0.27 15.83
CA GLU A 619 40.20 0.69 14.69
C GLU A 619 39.95 -0.19 13.46
N LEU A 620 40.03 -1.53 13.62
CA LEU A 620 39.74 -2.45 12.52
C LEU A 620 38.27 -2.35 12.11
N SER A 621 37.33 -2.19 13.06
CA SER A 621 35.90 -2.00 12.75
C SER A 621 35.67 -0.75 11.90
N PHE A 622 36.39 0.35 12.17
CA PHE A 622 36.34 1.56 11.35
C PHE A 622 36.89 1.31 9.93
N TYR A 623 37.99 0.57 9.81
CA TYR A 623 38.58 0.25 8.50
C TYR A 623 37.67 -0.59 7.60
N LEU A 624 36.68 -1.31 8.12
CA LEU A 624 35.74 -2.09 7.29
C LEU A 624 34.66 -1.23 6.60
N LEU A 625 34.41 -0.01 7.09
CA LEU A 625 33.29 0.82 6.63
C LEU A 625 33.34 1.19 5.13
N PRO A 626 34.50 1.52 4.53
CA PRO A 626 34.57 1.78 3.10
C PRO A 626 34.15 0.59 2.24
N ALA A 627 34.45 -0.65 2.67
CA ALA A 627 34.04 -1.85 1.95
C ALA A 627 32.51 -1.99 1.91
N LEU A 628 31.83 -1.75 3.04
CA LEU A 628 30.36 -1.80 3.10
C LEU A 628 29.71 -0.77 2.16
N ASN A 629 30.27 0.45 2.10
CA ASN A 629 29.81 1.47 1.15
C ASN A 629 30.01 1.02 -0.31
N SER A 630 31.17 0.42 -0.62
CA SER A 630 31.44 -0.10 -1.95
C SER A 630 30.47 -1.21 -2.36
N TYR A 631 30.11 -2.11 -1.44
CA TYR A 631 29.18 -3.20 -1.75
C TYR A 631 27.77 -2.68 -2.08
N GLU A 632 27.27 -1.66 -1.38
CA GLU A 632 25.97 -1.08 -1.74
C GLU A 632 26.02 -0.30 -3.06
N LEU A 633 27.10 0.44 -3.31
CA LEU A 633 27.30 1.13 -4.60
C LEU A 633 27.38 0.16 -5.77
N GLU A 634 27.99 -1.00 -5.58
CA GLU A 634 28.01 -2.09 -6.57
C GLU A 634 26.59 -2.59 -6.85
N ARG A 635 25.75 -2.78 -5.83
CA ARG A 635 24.35 -3.19 -6.01
C ARG A 635 23.49 -2.14 -6.72
N LEU A 636 23.75 -0.85 -6.50
CA LEU A 636 23.02 0.24 -7.15
C LEU A 636 23.46 0.47 -8.60
N TYR A 637 24.76 0.59 -8.82
CA TYR A 637 25.30 1.13 -10.07
C TYR A 637 26.16 0.14 -10.86
N GLY A 638 26.44 -1.04 -10.31
CA GLY A 638 27.40 -1.98 -10.90
C GLY A 638 28.84 -1.49 -10.84
N VAL A 639 29.12 -0.44 -10.06
CA VAL A 639 30.47 0.10 -9.88
C VAL A 639 31.16 -0.72 -8.80
N THR A 640 32.14 -1.52 -9.22
CA THR A 640 32.92 -2.35 -8.31
C THR A 640 34.13 -1.58 -7.78
N GLN A 641 34.64 -2.01 -6.62
CA GLN A 641 35.92 -1.58 -6.05
C GLN A 641 36.08 -0.08 -5.73
N VAL A 642 34.98 0.63 -5.44
CA VAL A 642 35.05 2.02 -4.99
C VAL A 642 35.83 2.09 -3.68
N ASP A 643 36.92 2.85 -3.63
CA ASP A 643 37.83 2.98 -2.48
C ASP A 643 38.39 1.65 -1.93
N ASN A 644 38.31 0.57 -2.69
CA ASN A 644 38.76 -0.75 -2.24
C ASN A 644 40.28 -0.79 -2.01
N ASN A 645 41.05 0.00 -2.77
CA ASN A 645 42.50 0.14 -2.55
C ASN A 645 42.80 0.73 -1.16
N PHE A 646 42.04 1.73 -0.72
CA PHE A 646 42.21 2.34 0.61
C PHE A 646 41.76 1.40 1.72
N PHE A 647 40.67 0.66 1.51
CA PHE A 647 40.25 -0.42 2.40
C PHE A 647 41.38 -1.46 2.57
N GLN A 648 41.90 -1.99 1.46
CA GLN A 648 42.98 -2.98 1.48
C GLN A 648 44.24 -2.45 2.15
N GLN A 649 44.63 -1.21 1.86
CA GLN A 649 45.80 -0.58 2.48
C GLN A 649 45.61 -0.41 3.99
N SER A 650 44.44 0.02 4.44
CA SER A 650 44.13 0.21 5.87
C SER A 650 44.18 -1.11 6.63
N VAL A 651 43.57 -2.16 6.06
CA VAL A 651 43.63 -3.51 6.64
C VAL A 651 45.06 -4.06 6.63
N THR A 652 45.80 -3.89 5.53
CA THR A 652 47.19 -4.36 5.42
C THR A 652 48.09 -3.69 6.45
N ASN A 653 47.94 -2.39 6.67
CA ASN A 653 48.72 -1.66 7.68
C ASN A 653 48.36 -2.07 9.12
N PHE A 654 47.11 -2.52 9.34
CA PHE A 654 46.65 -2.99 10.65
C PHE A 654 47.14 -4.41 10.97
N VAL A 655 47.16 -5.29 9.96
CA VAL A 655 47.53 -6.70 10.13
C VAL A 655 49.04 -6.82 10.36
N GLN A 656 49.42 -7.34 11.52
CA GLN A 656 50.81 -7.54 11.90
C GLN A 656 51.50 -8.62 11.06
N GLU A 657 52.83 -8.57 10.95
CA GLU A 657 53.59 -9.62 10.27
C GLU A 657 53.35 -10.98 10.93
N GLY A 658 53.10 -12.01 10.11
CA GLY A 658 52.73 -13.34 10.60
C GLY A 658 51.28 -13.47 11.08
N HIS A 659 50.42 -12.47 10.85
CA HIS A 659 48.98 -12.55 11.06
C HIS A 659 48.22 -12.65 9.72
N THR A 660 47.02 -13.22 9.78
CA THR A 660 46.06 -13.31 8.68
C THR A 660 44.83 -12.47 9.00
N PHE A 661 44.20 -11.90 7.97
CA PHE A 661 42.91 -11.23 8.05
C PHE A 661 41.84 -12.04 7.32
N GLN A 662 40.69 -12.20 7.96
CA GLN A 662 39.49 -12.79 7.38
C GLN A 662 38.30 -11.87 7.67
N GLY A 663 37.55 -11.50 6.63
CA GLY A 663 36.36 -10.67 6.75
C GLY A 663 35.24 -11.18 5.88
N VAL A 664 34.03 -11.26 6.43
CA VAL A 664 32.85 -11.79 5.75
C VAL A 664 31.74 -10.74 5.78
N PRO A 665 31.42 -10.12 4.63
CA PRO A 665 30.26 -9.23 4.51
C PRO A 665 28.97 -10.02 4.35
N SER A 666 27.87 -9.48 4.85
CA SER A 666 26.51 -10.03 4.74
C SER A 666 25.51 -8.89 4.66
N MET A 667 24.49 -9.03 3.80
CA MET A 667 23.44 -8.03 3.60
C MET A 667 22.11 -8.59 4.11
N PHE A 668 21.39 -7.76 4.86
CA PHE A 668 20.11 -8.10 5.48
C PHE A 668 19.04 -7.07 5.12
N THR A 669 17.83 -7.57 4.90
CA THR A 669 16.59 -6.78 4.85
C THR A 669 15.73 -6.99 6.10
N VAL A 670 16.17 -7.85 7.02
CA VAL A 670 15.49 -8.08 8.30
C VAL A 670 15.77 -6.93 9.27
N GLU A 671 14.79 -6.62 10.11
CA GLU A 671 14.92 -5.58 11.14
C GLU A 671 15.58 -6.09 12.43
N SER A 672 15.72 -7.42 12.59
CA SER A 672 16.17 -8.08 13.82
C SER A 672 17.65 -8.50 13.75
N PRO A 673 18.54 -7.93 14.59
CA PRO A 673 19.95 -8.33 14.63
C PRO A 673 20.16 -9.78 15.06
N ASP A 674 19.29 -10.33 15.92
CA ASP A 674 19.39 -11.71 16.40
C ASP A 674 19.08 -12.73 15.30
N GLU A 675 18.07 -12.43 14.46
CA GLU A 675 17.77 -13.23 13.27
C GLU A 675 18.90 -13.13 12.26
N ALA A 676 19.44 -11.93 12.05
CA ALA A 676 20.60 -11.72 11.19
C ALA A 676 21.80 -12.58 11.65
N LEU A 677 22.11 -12.61 12.95
CA LEU A 677 23.20 -13.45 13.47
C LEU A 677 22.95 -14.96 13.25
N THR A 678 21.70 -15.39 13.36
CA THR A 678 21.30 -16.78 13.08
C THR A 678 21.58 -17.12 11.61
N VAL A 679 21.18 -16.25 10.69
CA VAL A 679 21.45 -16.39 9.25
C VAL A 679 22.95 -16.33 8.94
N MET A 680 23.70 -15.41 9.58
CA MET A 680 25.15 -15.32 9.42
C MET A 680 25.85 -16.64 9.79
N THR A 681 25.38 -17.32 10.83
CA THR A 681 25.95 -18.59 11.31
C THR A 681 25.82 -19.71 10.27
N SER A 682 24.84 -19.62 9.36
CA SER A 682 24.72 -20.58 8.25
C SER A 682 25.89 -20.52 7.27
N ASN A 683 26.67 -19.43 7.27
CA ASN A 683 27.89 -19.31 6.48
C ASN A 683 29.08 -19.97 7.22
N PRO A 684 29.75 -20.99 6.64
CA PRO A 684 30.89 -21.65 7.25
C PRO A 684 32.01 -20.69 7.64
N LEU A 685 32.31 -19.68 6.79
CA LEU A 685 33.36 -18.69 7.06
C LEU A 685 33.06 -17.85 8.31
N VAL A 686 31.79 -17.57 8.58
CA VAL A 686 31.40 -16.88 9.81
C VAL A 686 31.60 -17.82 11.00
N THR A 687 31.20 -19.08 10.88
CA THR A 687 31.38 -20.09 11.94
C THR A 687 32.85 -20.30 12.28
N ASP A 688 33.74 -20.28 11.29
CA ASP A 688 35.19 -20.35 11.49
C ASP A 688 35.69 -19.16 12.32
N ILE A 689 35.25 -17.94 12.01
CA ILE A 689 35.58 -16.75 12.80
C ILE A 689 35.02 -16.89 14.23
N LEU A 690 33.76 -17.31 14.37
CA LEU A 690 33.09 -17.44 15.66
C LEU A 690 33.73 -18.49 16.57
N THR A 691 34.27 -19.57 16.01
CA THR A 691 34.92 -20.67 16.75
C THR A 691 36.44 -20.52 16.82
N LEU A 692 37.03 -19.43 16.30
CA LEU A 692 38.47 -19.23 16.28
C LEU A 692 39.07 -19.18 17.69
N HIS A 693 40.04 -20.06 17.94
CA HIS A 693 40.80 -20.20 19.19
C HIS A 693 42.18 -19.54 19.09
N ALA A 694 42.23 -18.21 19.09
CA ALA A 694 43.50 -17.46 19.07
C ALA A 694 43.48 -16.34 20.13
N ARG A 695 44.36 -16.42 21.14
CA ARG A 695 44.38 -15.46 22.27
C ARG A 695 44.74 -14.04 21.87
N SER A 696 45.51 -13.87 20.80
CA SER A 696 45.88 -12.58 20.22
C SER A 696 44.96 -12.13 19.08
N ALA A 697 43.88 -12.86 18.79
CA ALA A 697 42.94 -12.46 17.76
C ALA A 697 42.22 -11.15 18.12
N GLN A 698 42.08 -10.28 17.11
CA GLN A 698 41.36 -9.02 17.18
C GLN A 698 40.15 -9.09 16.26
N PHE A 699 38.96 -9.04 16.84
CA PHE A 699 37.69 -9.11 16.15
C PHE A 699 37.22 -7.71 15.78
N ALA A 700 36.53 -7.58 14.66
CA ALA A 700 35.92 -6.35 14.21
C ALA A 700 34.51 -6.60 13.68
N LEU A 701 33.64 -5.61 13.89
CA LEU A 701 32.29 -5.63 13.39
C LEU A 701 31.95 -4.24 12.88
N ALA A 702 31.58 -4.15 11.61
CA ALA A 702 31.03 -2.95 11.01
C ALA A 702 29.59 -3.18 10.59
N VAL A 703 28.74 -2.17 10.80
CA VAL A 703 27.36 -2.15 10.35
C VAL A 703 27.12 -0.84 9.59
N ARG A 704 26.45 -0.94 8.44
CA ARG A 704 25.96 0.20 7.67
C ARG A 704 24.53 -0.01 7.22
N CYS A 705 23.67 0.99 7.42
CA CYS A 705 22.26 0.95 7.08
C CYS A 705 21.96 1.96 5.97
N PHE A 706 21.44 1.47 4.84
CA PHE A 706 21.07 2.28 3.69
C PHE A 706 19.54 2.31 3.57
N PRO A 707 18.89 3.43 3.97
CA PRO A 707 17.44 3.53 3.91
C PRO A 707 16.95 3.78 2.48
N TYR A 708 15.83 3.14 2.16
CA TYR A 708 15.07 3.26 0.92
C TYR A 708 13.62 3.65 1.23
N ALA A 709 12.80 3.82 0.19
CA ALA A 709 11.38 4.12 0.33
C ALA A 709 10.63 3.09 1.19
N GLU A 710 9.45 3.46 1.70
CA GLU A 710 8.54 2.54 2.41
C GLU A 710 9.14 1.84 3.65
N HIS A 711 10.03 2.53 4.37
CA HIS A 711 10.76 1.98 5.53
C HIS A 711 11.64 0.77 5.21
N THR A 712 11.96 0.53 3.95
CA THR A 712 12.90 -0.52 3.56
C THR A 712 14.33 -0.07 3.86
N VAL A 713 15.15 -0.95 4.44
CA VAL A 713 16.56 -0.67 4.74
C VAL A 713 17.41 -1.84 4.28
N ALA A 714 18.50 -1.55 3.57
CA ALA A 714 19.56 -2.52 3.33
C ALA A 714 20.61 -2.39 4.45
N THR A 715 20.72 -3.41 5.30
CA THR A 715 21.68 -3.43 6.40
C THR A 715 22.86 -4.33 6.05
N TRP A 716 24.01 -3.73 5.83
CA TRP A 716 25.27 -4.44 5.62
C TRP A 716 25.99 -4.65 6.95
N VAL A 717 26.42 -5.88 7.19
CA VAL A 717 27.22 -6.26 8.35
C VAL A 717 28.48 -6.95 7.86
N MET A 718 29.64 -6.55 8.35
CA MET A 718 30.89 -7.25 8.11
C MET A 718 31.50 -7.71 9.43
N LEU A 719 31.58 -9.02 9.61
CA LEU A 719 32.32 -9.64 10.72
C LEU A 719 33.72 -9.98 10.22
N ALA A 720 34.73 -9.53 10.95
CA ALA A 720 36.13 -9.79 10.61
C ALA A 720 36.97 -10.14 11.83
N VAL A 721 38.13 -10.74 11.56
CA VAL A 721 39.13 -11.07 12.56
C VAL A 721 40.54 -10.98 11.96
N SER A 722 41.48 -10.45 12.74
CA SER A 722 42.91 -10.59 12.52
C SER A 722 43.50 -11.53 13.57
N TYR A 723 44.28 -12.52 13.16
CA TYR A 723 44.82 -13.55 14.06
C TYR A 723 46.17 -14.10 13.57
N PRO A 724 47.01 -14.68 14.44
CA PRO A 724 48.29 -15.25 14.02
C PRO A 724 48.08 -16.39 13.01
N SER A 725 48.86 -16.38 11.93
CA SER A 725 48.92 -17.47 10.98
C SER A 725 49.46 -18.72 11.67
N THR A 726 48.79 -19.85 11.51
CA THR A 726 49.35 -21.15 11.88
C THR A 726 50.44 -21.50 10.87
N ASN A 727 51.70 -21.59 11.32
CA ASN A 727 52.80 -22.13 10.52
C ASN A 727 52.57 -23.59 10.15
#